data_AF-A0A559QPJ6-F1
#
_entry.id   AF-A0A559QPJ6-F1
#
_cell.length_a   1.000
_cell.length_b   1.000
_cell.length_c   1.000
_cell.angle_alpha   90.00
_cell.angle_beta   90.00
_cell.angle_gamma   90.00
#
_symmetry.space_group_name_H-M   'P 1'
#
loop_
_entity.id
_entity.type
_entity.pdbx_description
1 polymer ?
#
loop_
_entity_poly.entity_id
_entity_poly.type
_entity_poly.pdbx_seq_one_letter_code
_entity_poly.pdbx_strand_id
1 'polypeptide(L)'
;MIFGVFMKQACSFGRFVVFLCLSTLAACGGSGSGEGSGNNNTGSSSSSSSSSSSSSSSSSSSSSSSSSSSSSSSSSSSSSSSSSFSSSSSGGLMLQAPSFEDLAAQQFFSNVNIGTLELQNSGGGDLSACTADSLPQGLQLAVSADSSSCELSGTPTQIQAATVHAITGRNATGSSTVNIEISVAVSAPDLKSPGEVSFVEGELIDIQLDNLGGGDISECNSDLPQGMIVQPSLDGATCEILGEATSLQVLTDFTVTAVNSTGNSSALVAIEIEAPSPYITTWRTDNFGSSADNQLTLNTSPDFEYNFNVDWGDGSEDTGVTGDITHTYAEPGVYTVSITGTYPQPYIVFDLDEEFASDAFKLLSVEQWGNRPWLSMEKAFAVCGNLVINDPLAPNLSRVASMAGMFTFASGFNSDIGHWDVSAVTNMRELYNGADGFNQDISTWDVSSVTDMTRMFGDADAFNQDIGSWDVSAVTTMQGMFDGADAFNQNIGIWNVAAVTNMKVLFRNAELFNQDIRAWDVSAVTTMEQMFFGASSFDQNLGSWNISNVAQMSNMLVDTALSFENYNALLNGWAIQSVQEGLQLDVGAVRFTNAAQEARNVLTDVFSWSISDGGLFTAPQLKTKAITYYQGLASTFGLNNSGGEPTDCSSLDLPVGLSVTVSDDGTSCDITGTPTSTQATTTITISASNVLGSSDSSVDITILEETAFITTWKTDNPGVTDDNQIAISTAPDFSYNYRVDWGDGSVDENVTGDIVHTYAVPSEYQVSITGIFPQPYFTNTFDSSLTDSAKLLSVEQWGQRPWLSMRRAFFNCVNLVINDLENPDLAQVLNMGSMFHNADNLAGELNDWDVSAVTNMSSMFAGSDFFDSDISAWDVSAVTDMSNMFNNAGRFDQNLGGWDVGNVTTMQSTFQNAKAFNQNLDTWDVSKVTTTKSMFRGASNFNGDISTWKLSSNASLEEMFQGASVFNSDISQWDVSKVKNMRKAFETIAIKVLVSHC
;
A
#
# COMPACT_ATOMS: atom_id res chain seq x y z
N MET A 1 15.49 17.52 41.41
CA MET A 1 14.90 16.62 40.39
C MET A 1 14.74 17.28 39.02
N ILE A 2 14.38 18.57 38.90
CA ILE A 2 14.18 19.27 37.61
C ILE A 2 15.39 19.18 36.65
N PHE A 3 16.65 19.19 37.12
CA PHE A 3 17.83 19.10 36.24
C PHE A 3 18.17 17.68 35.72
N GLY A 4 17.60 16.63 36.32
CA GLY A 4 17.92 15.23 35.99
C GLY A 4 17.12 14.66 34.81
N VAL A 5 15.93 15.19 34.56
CA VAL A 5 15.04 14.72 33.48
C VAL A 5 15.47 15.31 32.13
N PHE A 6 15.91 16.58 32.09
CA PHE A 6 16.38 17.21 30.84
C PHE A 6 17.69 16.63 30.29
N MET A 7 18.59 16.13 31.14
CA MET A 7 19.87 15.54 30.70
C MET A 7 19.72 14.16 30.04
N LYS A 8 18.63 13.42 30.28
CA LYS A 8 18.40 12.11 29.66
C LYS A 8 17.75 12.18 28.27
N GLN A 9 17.04 13.27 27.95
CA GLN A 9 16.35 13.43 26.65
C GLN A 9 16.99 14.48 25.72
N ALA A 10 17.90 15.34 26.19
CA ALA A 10 18.60 16.32 25.34
C ALA A 10 19.63 15.74 24.36
N CYS A 11 19.78 14.41 24.26
CA CYS A 11 20.63 13.78 23.24
C CYS A 11 19.98 13.64 21.86
N SER A 12 18.70 14.00 21.67
CA SER A 12 18.03 13.87 20.34
C SER A 12 17.67 15.18 19.63
N PHE A 13 17.84 16.35 20.24
CA PHE A 13 17.62 17.65 19.58
C PHE A 13 18.93 18.42 19.40
N GLY A 14 19.53 18.29 18.22
CA GLY A 14 20.66 19.08 17.79
C GLY A 14 20.26 20.53 17.51
N ARG A 15 20.14 21.36 18.55
CA ARG A 15 20.43 22.80 18.62
C ARG A 15 19.81 23.40 19.89
N PHE A 16 20.54 24.34 20.49
CA PHE A 16 20.21 25.14 21.68
C PHE A 16 20.60 24.58 23.07
N VAL A 17 21.91 24.60 23.35
CA VAL A 17 22.42 25.04 24.66
C VAL A 17 23.61 25.96 24.43
N VAL A 18 23.42 27.28 24.49
CA VAL A 18 24.30 28.26 25.17
C VAL A 18 23.48 29.55 25.30
N PHE A 19 23.17 29.97 26.53
CA PHE A 19 23.47 31.32 27.05
C PHE A 19 22.70 31.58 28.36
N LEU A 20 23.43 31.59 29.47
CA LEU A 20 23.15 32.45 30.61
C LEU A 20 24.50 32.89 31.18
N CYS A 21 24.55 34.17 31.56
CA CYS A 21 25.68 34.98 32.05
C CYS A 21 26.69 35.50 31.02
N LEU A 22 26.44 36.71 30.51
CA LEU A 22 27.33 37.86 30.75
C LEU A 22 26.68 39.16 30.27
N SER A 23 26.34 40.02 31.22
CA SER A 23 26.10 41.44 30.99
C SER A 23 27.44 42.13 30.72
N THR A 24 27.61 42.76 29.55
CA THR A 24 28.36 44.01 29.37
C THR A 24 28.15 44.57 27.97
N LEU A 25 27.91 45.89 27.90
CA LEU A 25 27.79 46.70 26.70
C LEU A 25 29.01 46.59 25.78
N ALA A 26 28.79 46.56 24.46
CA ALA A 26 29.22 47.62 23.52
C ALA A 26 28.93 47.24 22.05
N ALA A 27 28.54 48.26 21.28
CA ALA A 27 28.53 48.47 19.82
C ALA A 27 29.33 47.50 18.92
N CYS A 28 28.99 47.26 17.66
CA CYS A 28 28.64 48.20 16.59
C CYS A 28 28.05 47.42 15.40
N GLY A 29 27.19 48.05 14.58
CA GLY A 29 26.47 47.41 13.48
C GLY A 29 27.21 47.27 12.16
N GLY A 30 26.53 46.66 11.19
CA GLY A 30 26.85 46.80 9.77
C GLY A 30 26.44 45.63 8.87
N SER A 31 25.50 45.91 7.95
CA SER A 31 25.16 45.21 6.69
C SER A 31 24.43 43.86 6.80
N GLY A 32 23.38 43.57 6.02
CA GLY A 32 22.78 44.26 4.87
C GLY A 32 22.30 43.22 3.85
N SER A 33 21.25 43.58 3.08
CA SER A 33 20.56 42.82 2.02
C SER A 33 19.52 41.79 2.51
N GLY A 34 18.29 41.75 2.01
CA GLY A 34 17.65 42.49 0.92
C GLY A 34 16.54 41.62 0.34
N GLU A 35 15.28 41.89 0.70
CA GLU A 35 14.12 41.26 0.08
C GLU A 35 13.65 42.07 -1.12
N GLY A 36 13.44 41.39 -2.25
CA GLY A 36 12.77 41.91 -3.43
C GLY A 36 11.52 41.08 -3.71
N SER A 37 10.36 41.68 -3.46
CA SER A 37 9.05 41.22 -3.91
C SER A 37 8.83 41.58 -5.38
N GLY A 38 8.22 40.68 -6.14
CA GLY A 38 7.81 40.89 -7.53
C GLY A 38 6.52 40.14 -7.86
N ASN A 39 5.40 40.86 -7.76
CA ASN A 39 4.10 40.55 -8.33
C ASN A 39 4.16 40.43 -9.87
N ASN A 40 3.41 39.48 -10.45
CA ASN A 40 2.26 39.74 -11.36
C ASN A 40 1.99 38.57 -12.33
N ASN A 41 0.81 37.96 -12.16
CA ASN A 41 -0.36 38.12 -13.03
C ASN A 41 -0.40 37.47 -14.44
N THR A 42 -1.62 37.01 -14.74
CA THR A 42 -2.29 36.80 -16.03
C THR A 42 -2.15 35.46 -16.78
N GLY A 43 -3.31 34.85 -17.05
CA GLY A 43 -3.70 34.73 -18.45
C GLY A 43 -4.21 33.38 -18.97
N SER A 44 -5.39 32.96 -18.50
CA SER A 44 -6.58 32.58 -19.30
C SER A 44 -6.52 31.72 -20.58
N SER A 45 -7.53 30.84 -20.67
CA SER A 45 -8.35 30.46 -21.86
C SER A 45 -7.70 29.52 -22.89
N SER A 46 -8.37 28.56 -23.54
CA SER A 46 -9.78 28.12 -23.58
C SER A 46 -9.90 26.93 -24.54
N SER A 47 -10.85 26.02 -24.27
CA SER A 47 -11.72 25.27 -25.19
C SER A 47 -11.37 25.13 -26.69
N SER A 48 -11.57 23.94 -27.28
CA SER A 48 -12.79 23.63 -28.06
C SER A 48 -12.69 22.33 -28.89
N SER A 49 -13.62 21.41 -28.60
CA SER A 49 -14.54 20.66 -29.48
C SER A 49 -14.21 20.25 -30.92
N SER A 50 -14.85 19.12 -31.27
CA SER A 50 -15.47 18.73 -32.56
C SER A 50 -14.61 17.82 -33.45
N SER A 51 -15.11 16.83 -34.20
CA SER A 51 -16.38 16.10 -34.33
C SER A 51 -16.24 15.18 -35.55
N SER A 52 -16.99 14.07 -35.62
CA SER A 52 -17.51 13.39 -36.84
C SER A 52 -16.47 12.72 -37.78
N SER A 53 -16.70 11.63 -38.51
CA SER A 53 -17.85 10.74 -38.73
C SER A 53 -17.46 9.61 -39.69
N SER A 54 -18.18 8.50 -39.58
CA SER A 54 -18.75 7.69 -40.68
C SER A 54 -17.86 6.88 -41.64
N SER A 55 -18.09 5.57 -41.56
CA SER A 55 -18.76 4.74 -42.58
C SER A 55 -17.95 3.88 -43.55
N SER A 56 -18.25 2.58 -43.43
CA SER A 56 -18.84 1.71 -44.46
C SER A 56 -17.94 0.89 -45.38
N SER A 57 -18.18 -0.43 -45.27
CA SER A 57 -18.71 -1.31 -46.33
C SER A 57 -17.77 -2.30 -47.01
N SER A 58 -17.96 -3.55 -46.61
CA SER A 58 -18.61 -4.61 -47.42
C SER A 58 -17.76 -5.51 -48.33
N SER A 59 -18.21 -6.77 -48.27
CA SER A 59 -18.26 -7.77 -49.35
C SER A 59 -16.94 -8.52 -49.61
N SER A 60 -16.91 -9.81 -49.91
CA SER A 60 -17.90 -10.89 -49.92
C SER A 60 -17.20 -12.14 -50.45
N SER A 61 -17.78 -13.32 -50.17
CA SER A 61 -17.77 -14.52 -51.03
C SER A 61 -16.45 -15.32 -51.10
N SER A 62 -16.41 -16.65 -51.13
CA SER A 62 -17.42 -17.72 -51.08
C SER A 62 -16.69 -19.05 -51.28
N SER A 63 -17.35 -20.16 -50.94
CA SER A 63 -17.22 -21.50 -51.57
C SER A 63 -15.89 -22.26 -51.34
N SER A 64 -15.83 -23.56 -51.11
CA SER A 64 -16.81 -24.64 -51.22
C SER A 64 -16.20 -25.98 -50.77
N SER A 65 -17.02 -26.78 -50.09
CA SER A 65 -17.21 -28.24 -50.21
C SER A 65 -16.04 -29.20 -50.49
N SER A 66 -15.99 -30.28 -49.71
CA SER A 66 -16.33 -31.68 -50.09
C SER A 66 -15.56 -32.65 -49.18
N SER A 67 -16.24 -33.37 -48.28
CA SER A 67 -16.62 -34.80 -48.39
C SER A 67 -15.42 -35.72 -48.64
N SER A 68 -15.16 -36.79 -47.91
CA SER A 68 -16.09 -37.89 -47.61
C SER A 68 -15.37 -39.01 -46.83
N SER A 69 -16.13 -39.74 -45.99
CA SER A 69 -16.14 -41.22 -45.84
C SER A 69 -14.82 -41.97 -45.54
N SER A 70 -14.72 -42.99 -44.69
CA SER A 70 -15.72 -43.87 -44.05
C SER A 70 -14.97 -44.96 -43.25
N SER A 71 -15.74 -45.65 -42.39
CA SER A 71 -15.70 -47.11 -42.14
C SER A 71 -14.49 -47.66 -41.34
N SER A 72 -14.66 -47.99 -40.05
CA SER A 72 -15.12 -49.30 -39.50
C SER A 72 -13.98 -50.33 -39.54
N SER A 73 -13.71 -51.19 -38.57
CA SER A 73 -14.44 -51.73 -37.41
C SER A 73 -13.58 -52.87 -36.84
N SER A 74 -13.76 -53.19 -35.56
CA SER A 74 -13.84 -54.56 -34.98
C SER A 74 -12.64 -55.52 -35.16
N SER A 75 -12.26 -56.41 -34.26
CA SER A 75 -12.69 -56.78 -32.91
C SER A 75 -11.79 -57.94 -32.49
N SER A 76 -11.55 -58.01 -31.20
CA SER A 76 -11.09 -59.13 -30.37
C SER A 76 -11.35 -60.58 -30.83
N SER A 77 -10.45 -61.44 -30.31
CA SER A 77 -10.67 -62.79 -29.77
C SER A 77 -10.94 -63.95 -30.74
N SER A 78 -10.22 -65.06 -30.58
CA SER A 78 -10.71 -66.19 -29.74
C SER A 78 -9.96 -67.50 -29.98
N SER A 79 -9.75 -68.20 -28.85
CA SER A 79 -9.95 -69.63 -28.62
C SER A 79 -9.19 -70.70 -29.40
N SER A 80 -8.40 -71.41 -28.60
CA SER A 80 -8.12 -72.85 -28.55
C SER A 80 -9.28 -73.80 -28.90
N SER A 81 -8.91 -74.95 -29.49
CA SER A 81 -9.44 -76.33 -29.35
C SER A 81 -9.05 -77.13 -30.62
N SER A 82 -8.76 -78.44 -30.65
CA SER A 82 -8.62 -79.52 -29.68
C SER A 82 -8.27 -80.81 -30.45
N SER A 83 -7.64 -81.78 -29.77
CA SER A 83 -7.76 -83.25 -29.97
C SER A 83 -7.02 -83.86 -31.20
N SER A 84 -6.47 -85.09 -31.19
CA SER A 84 -6.33 -86.17 -30.20
C SER A 84 -5.57 -87.38 -30.83
N PHE A 85 -5.20 -88.34 -29.96
CA PHE A 85 -4.76 -89.75 -30.22
C PHE A 85 -3.27 -89.96 -30.53
N SER A 86 -2.55 -90.94 -29.95
CA SER A 86 -2.91 -92.11 -29.16
C SER A 86 -1.70 -92.73 -28.43
N SER A 87 -1.93 -93.16 -27.19
CA SER A 87 -1.35 -94.31 -26.46
C SER A 87 -0.10 -95.05 -26.96
N SER A 88 0.91 -95.19 -26.10
CA SER A 88 1.40 -96.51 -25.63
C SER A 88 2.46 -96.40 -24.52
N SER A 89 2.07 -96.83 -23.31
CA SER A 89 2.82 -97.68 -22.36
C SER A 89 4.35 -97.63 -22.32
N SER A 90 4.85 -97.00 -21.23
CA SER A 90 5.78 -97.58 -20.24
C SER A 90 6.98 -98.41 -20.73
N GLY A 91 8.14 -97.75 -20.76
CA GLY A 91 9.44 -98.36 -20.49
C GLY A 91 10.14 -97.49 -19.45
N GLY A 92 10.50 -98.06 -18.30
CA GLY A 92 11.04 -97.33 -17.16
C GLY A 92 12.24 -96.47 -17.55
N LEU A 93 12.07 -95.15 -17.45
CA LEU A 93 13.18 -94.22 -17.42
C LEU A 93 13.64 -94.17 -15.97
N MET A 94 14.80 -94.77 -15.72
CA MET A 94 15.62 -94.40 -14.58
C MET A 94 15.66 -92.87 -14.56
N LEU A 95 15.19 -92.24 -13.47
CA LEU A 95 15.40 -90.81 -13.28
C LEU A 95 16.91 -90.56 -13.38
N GLN A 96 17.32 -89.89 -14.44
CA GLN A 96 18.71 -89.53 -14.70
C GLN A 96 18.91 -88.08 -14.26
N ALA A 97 20.15 -87.73 -13.93
CA ALA A 97 20.50 -86.33 -13.70
C ALA A 97 20.13 -85.48 -14.94
N PRO A 98 19.88 -84.17 -14.77
CA PRO A 98 19.64 -83.25 -15.88
C PRO A 98 20.73 -83.34 -16.96
N SER A 99 20.43 -82.93 -18.18
CA SER A 99 21.40 -82.91 -19.29
C SER A 99 21.29 -81.58 -20.01
N PHE A 100 22.40 -80.87 -20.16
CA PHE A 100 22.46 -79.60 -20.86
C PHE A 100 23.33 -79.76 -22.12
N GLU A 101 22.94 -79.10 -23.20
CA GLU A 101 23.79 -78.99 -24.39
C GLU A 101 24.83 -77.87 -24.20
N ASP A 102 25.99 -78.02 -24.86
CA ASP A 102 27.03 -77.00 -24.83
C ASP A 102 26.52 -75.68 -25.43
N LEU A 103 26.80 -74.57 -24.75
CA LEU A 103 26.40 -73.23 -25.19
C LEU A 103 27.54 -72.53 -25.91
N ALA A 104 27.18 -71.76 -26.94
CA ALA A 104 28.11 -70.81 -27.54
C ALA A 104 28.46 -69.71 -26.54
N ALA A 105 29.68 -69.19 -26.62
CA ALA A 105 30.12 -68.04 -25.85
C ALA A 105 29.16 -66.86 -26.03
N GLN A 106 28.81 -66.20 -24.91
CA GLN A 106 27.93 -65.05 -24.86
C GLN A 106 28.72 -63.77 -24.59
N GLN A 107 28.38 -62.72 -25.33
CA GLN A 107 28.88 -61.39 -25.07
C GLN A 107 27.71 -60.49 -24.69
N PHE A 108 27.80 -59.88 -23.51
CA PHE A 108 26.85 -58.90 -23.01
C PHE A 108 27.49 -57.52 -22.95
N PHE A 109 26.67 -56.49 -22.83
CA PHE A 109 27.13 -55.11 -22.71
C PHE A 109 26.81 -54.55 -21.32
N SER A 110 27.79 -53.86 -20.73
CA SER A 110 27.67 -53.25 -19.41
C SER A 110 26.51 -52.27 -19.37
N ASN A 111 25.70 -52.32 -18.31
CA ASN A 111 24.49 -51.51 -18.10
C ASN A 111 23.36 -51.73 -19.12
N VAL A 112 23.43 -52.78 -19.96
CA VAL A 112 22.35 -53.17 -20.89
C VAL A 112 21.66 -54.43 -20.36
N ASN A 113 20.33 -54.41 -20.23
CA ASN A 113 19.58 -55.58 -19.81
C ASN A 113 19.62 -56.67 -20.90
N ILE A 114 20.01 -57.89 -20.55
CA ILE A 114 20.26 -58.96 -21.54
C ILE A 114 18.99 -59.73 -21.93
N GLY A 115 17.82 -59.38 -21.36
CA GLY A 115 16.62 -60.22 -21.45
C GLY A 115 16.81 -61.55 -20.70
N THR A 116 16.07 -62.58 -21.08
CA THR A 116 16.22 -63.94 -20.53
C THR A 116 16.91 -64.85 -21.53
N LEU A 117 18.05 -65.42 -21.15
CA LEU A 117 18.74 -66.48 -21.87
C LEU A 117 18.41 -67.83 -21.23
N GLU A 118 17.75 -68.71 -21.97
CA GLU A 118 17.33 -70.03 -21.48
C GLU A 118 18.37 -71.12 -21.78
N LEU A 119 18.84 -71.80 -20.73
CA LEU A 119 19.67 -72.99 -20.79
C LEU A 119 18.78 -74.23 -20.70
N GLN A 120 18.35 -74.73 -21.84
CA GLN A 120 17.36 -75.81 -21.97
C GLN A 120 17.88 -77.15 -21.43
N ASN A 121 17.07 -77.80 -20.58
CA ASN A 121 17.35 -79.14 -20.08
C ASN A 121 16.93 -80.20 -21.13
N SER A 122 17.90 -80.70 -21.88
CA SER A 122 17.74 -81.68 -22.95
C SER A 122 17.38 -83.11 -22.49
N GLY A 123 17.42 -83.40 -21.18
CA GLY A 123 17.04 -84.72 -20.64
C GLY A 123 17.19 -84.84 -19.12
N GLY A 124 16.61 -85.87 -18.49
CA GLY A 124 16.78 -86.13 -17.04
C GLY A 124 15.65 -85.66 -16.12
N GLY A 125 14.56 -85.06 -16.63
CA GLY A 125 13.41 -84.62 -15.83
C GLY A 125 13.59 -83.26 -15.16
N ASP A 126 12.49 -82.72 -14.61
CA ASP A 126 12.33 -81.32 -14.18
C ASP A 126 13.41 -80.84 -13.19
N LEU A 127 13.86 -79.60 -13.38
CA LEU A 127 14.87 -78.95 -12.54
C LEU A 127 14.25 -78.45 -11.22
N SER A 128 14.91 -78.73 -10.11
CA SER A 128 14.55 -78.20 -8.79
C SER A 128 15.38 -76.98 -8.37
N ALA A 129 16.57 -76.80 -8.96
CA ALA A 129 17.45 -75.67 -8.69
C ALA A 129 18.47 -75.48 -9.82
N CYS A 130 18.84 -74.22 -10.06
CA CYS A 130 19.94 -73.82 -10.92
C CYS A 130 20.92 -72.99 -10.09
N THR A 131 22.21 -73.32 -10.13
CA THR A 131 23.26 -72.61 -9.40
C THR A 131 24.45 -72.36 -10.30
N ALA A 132 25.08 -71.19 -10.20
CA ALA A 132 26.34 -70.87 -10.86
C ALA A 132 27.49 -70.83 -9.83
N ASP A 133 28.72 -71.09 -10.27
CA ASP A 133 29.94 -70.90 -9.47
C ASP A 133 30.25 -69.42 -9.23
N SER A 134 30.11 -68.60 -10.26
CA SER A 134 30.15 -67.14 -10.27
C SER A 134 29.39 -66.64 -11.49
N LEU A 135 28.83 -65.43 -11.43
CA LEU A 135 28.26 -64.74 -12.59
C LEU A 135 28.78 -63.29 -12.61
N PRO A 136 28.83 -62.64 -13.78
CA PRO A 136 29.07 -61.21 -13.86
C PRO A 136 28.10 -60.47 -12.93
N GLN A 137 28.61 -59.46 -12.21
CA GLN A 137 27.80 -58.68 -11.28
C GLN A 137 26.57 -58.10 -12.01
N GLY A 138 25.38 -58.31 -11.45
CA GLY A 138 24.11 -57.85 -12.04
C GLY A 138 23.39 -58.87 -12.92
N LEU A 139 24.02 -60.02 -13.24
CA LEU A 139 23.32 -61.19 -13.78
C LEU A 139 22.85 -62.13 -12.66
N GLN A 140 21.71 -62.76 -12.89
CA GLN A 140 21.07 -63.69 -11.97
C GLN A 140 20.58 -64.93 -12.71
N LEU A 141 20.50 -66.03 -11.98
CA LEU A 141 20.09 -67.33 -12.51
C LEU A 141 18.86 -67.83 -11.75
N ALA A 142 17.84 -68.26 -12.49
CA ALA A 142 16.63 -68.84 -11.95
C ALA A 142 16.31 -70.18 -12.64
N VAL A 143 15.37 -70.95 -12.08
CA VAL A 143 14.74 -72.08 -12.78
C VAL A 143 13.54 -71.52 -13.54
N SER A 144 13.33 -71.94 -14.78
CA SER A 144 12.16 -71.53 -15.56
C SER A 144 10.85 -71.95 -14.89
N ALA A 145 9.76 -71.22 -15.18
CA ALA A 145 8.47 -71.45 -14.53
C ALA A 145 7.91 -72.88 -14.76
N ASP A 146 8.24 -73.49 -15.91
CA ASP A 146 7.88 -74.86 -16.27
C ASP A 146 8.94 -75.90 -15.83
N SER A 147 9.99 -75.46 -15.12
CA SER A 147 11.10 -76.28 -14.62
C SER A 147 11.91 -77.00 -15.70
N SER A 148 11.81 -76.56 -16.97
CA SER A 148 12.48 -77.17 -18.12
C SER A 148 13.84 -76.55 -18.46
N SER A 149 14.22 -75.41 -17.87
CA SER A 149 15.50 -74.74 -18.15
C SER A 149 16.06 -73.95 -16.97
N CYS A 150 17.34 -73.58 -17.05
CA CYS A 150 17.92 -72.53 -16.20
C CYS A 150 17.89 -71.19 -16.97
N GLU A 151 17.34 -70.14 -16.37
CA GLU A 151 17.18 -68.83 -16.99
C GLU A 151 18.23 -67.85 -16.46
N LEU A 152 19.14 -67.39 -17.32
CA LEU A 152 20.09 -66.32 -17.03
C LEU A 152 19.49 -64.98 -17.47
N SER A 153 19.35 -64.02 -16.56
CA SER A 153 18.81 -62.69 -16.87
C SER A 153 19.48 -61.61 -16.03
N GLY A 154 19.16 -60.35 -16.29
CA GLY A 154 19.64 -59.21 -15.50
C GLY A 154 20.38 -58.16 -16.32
N THR A 155 21.12 -57.30 -15.65
CA THR A 155 21.87 -56.19 -16.26
C THR A 155 23.29 -56.24 -15.73
N PRO A 156 24.27 -56.73 -16.50
CA PRO A 156 25.63 -56.83 -16.03
C PRO A 156 26.20 -55.42 -15.83
N THR A 157 26.74 -55.13 -14.65
CA THR A 157 27.21 -53.78 -14.26
C THR A 157 28.74 -53.67 -14.24
N GLN A 158 29.46 -54.78 -14.49
CA GLN A 158 30.90 -54.83 -14.41
C GLN A 158 31.49 -55.40 -15.70
N ILE A 159 32.41 -54.66 -16.31
CA ILE A 159 33.19 -55.10 -17.47
C ILE A 159 34.02 -56.32 -17.06
N GLN A 160 33.94 -57.38 -17.86
CA GLN A 160 34.76 -58.57 -17.68
C GLN A 160 35.20 -59.17 -19.01
N ALA A 161 36.44 -59.65 -19.06
CA ALA A 161 36.92 -60.46 -20.17
C ALA A 161 36.15 -61.80 -20.24
N ALA A 162 36.19 -62.47 -21.40
CA ALA A 162 35.56 -63.77 -21.59
C ALA A 162 36.02 -64.75 -20.51
N THR A 163 35.07 -65.14 -19.65
CA THR A 163 35.31 -65.99 -18.49
C THR A 163 34.29 -67.12 -18.52
N VAL A 164 34.76 -68.34 -18.29
CA VAL A 164 33.88 -69.52 -18.25
C VAL A 164 33.20 -69.61 -16.89
N HIS A 165 31.88 -69.65 -16.89
CA HIS A 165 31.02 -69.82 -15.72
C HIS A 165 30.34 -71.19 -15.78
N ALA A 166 30.39 -71.93 -14.68
CA ALA A 166 29.84 -73.28 -14.59
C ALA A 166 28.40 -73.23 -14.05
N ILE A 167 27.42 -73.46 -14.92
CA ILE A 167 26.00 -73.51 -14.56
C ILE A 167 25.61 -74.95 -14.26
N THR A 168 25.15 -75.18 -13.02
CA THR A 168 24.74 -76.50 -12.54
C THR A 168 23.23 -76.55 -12.33
N GLY A 169 22.53 -77.31 -13.16
CA GLY A 169 21.13 -77.67 -12.94
C GLY A 169 21.03 -78.94 -12.10
N ARG A 170 20.09 -78.95 -11.15
CA ARG A 170 19.88 -80.06 -10.20
C ARG A 170 18.43 -80.51 -10.19
N ASN A 171 18.22 -81.81 -10.04
CA ASN A 171 16.95 -82.40 -9.66
C ASN A 171 17.13 -83.41 -8.53
N ALA A 172 16.06 -84.10 -8.12
CA ALA A 172 16.09 -85.07 -7.01
C ALA A 172 17.06 -86.26 -7.22
N THR A 173 17.56 -86.48 -8.45
CA THR A 173 18.36 -87.65 -8.82
C THR A 173 19.81 -87.36 -9.17
N GLY A 174 20.18 -86.08 -9.28
CA GLY A 174 21.55 -85.67 -9.48
C GLY A 174 21.67 -84.25 -10.01
N SER A 175 22.86 -83.91 -10.47
CA SER A 175 23.18 -82.61 -11.05
C SER A 175 24.01 -82.79 -12.31
N SER A 176 23.84 -81.89 -13.26
CA SER A 176 24.74 -81.76 -14.41
C SER A 176 25.17 -80.31 -14.55
N THR A 177 26.38 -80.13 -15.06
CA THR A 177 27.03 -78.82 -15.17
C THR A 177 27.37 -78.58 -16.63
N VAL A 178 26.97 -77.41 -17.13
CA VAL A 178 27.37 -76.86 -18.42
C VAL A 178 28.19 -75.62 -18.20
N ASN A 179 29.20 -75.42 -19.03
CA ASN A 179 30.04 -74.23 -18.99
C ASN A 179 29.53 -73.23 -20.02
N ILE A 180 29.32 -72.00 -19.60
CA ILE A 180 29.00 -70.86 -20.48
C ILE A 180 30.13 -69.84 -20.36
N GLU A 181 30.75 -69.51 -21.49
CA GLU A 181 31.74 -68.43 -21.54
C GLU A 181 31.00 -67.09 -21.68
N ILE A 182 31.14 -66.19 -20.71
CA ILE A 182 30.51 -64.87 -20.72
C ILE A 182 31.59 -63.79 -20.72
N SER A 183 31.47 -62.82 -21.64
CA SER A 183 32.19 -61.55 -21.59
C SER A 183 31.20 -60.40 -21.42
N VAL A 184 31.60 -59.34 -20.70
CA VAL A 184 30.84 -58.10 -20.58
C VAL A 184 31.71 -56.96 -21.09
N ALA A 185 31.34 -56.36 -22.21
CA ALA A 185 32.03 -55.24 -22.85
C ALA A 185 31.24 -53.94 -22.68
N VAL A 186 31.81 -52.78 -23.01
CA VAL A 186 31.00 -51.58 -23.30
C VAL A 186 30.45 -51.68 -24.73
N SER A 187 29.28 -51.10 -25.02
CA SER A 187 28.75 -51.08 -26.39
C SER A 187 29.32 -49.89 -27.16
N ALA A 188 29.17 -49.85 -28.49
CA ALA A 188 29.51 -48.64 -29.25
C ALA A 188 28.63 -47.45 -28.79
N PRO A 189 29.09 -46.19 -28.96
CA PRO A 189 28.29 -45.00 -28.65
C PRO A 189 26.93 -45.02 -29.37
N ASP A 190 25.96 -44.25 -28.91
CA ASP A 190 24.66 -44.05 -29.56
C ASP A 190 24.40 -42.55 -29.77
N LEU A 191 25.02 -41.99 -30.80
CA LEU A 191 25.01 -40.55 -31.07
C LEU A 191 23.69 -40.11 -31.70
N LYS A 192 23.05 -39.09 -31.12
CA LYS A 192 21.79 -38.52 -31.60
C LYS A 192 22.05 -37.33 -32.54
N SER A 193 21.28 -37.28 -33.64
CA SER A 193 21.29 -36.13 -34.55
C SER A 193 20.64 -34.89 -33.88
N PRO A 194 21.27 -33.71 -33.99
CA PRO A 194 20.68 -32.45 -33.52
C PRO A 194 19.69 -31.85 -34.54
N GLY A 195 19.63 -32.36 -35.77
CA GLY A 195 18.77 -31.85 -36.84
C GLY A 195 19.45 -30.83 -37.74
N GLU A 196 18.64 -29.90 -38.27
CA GLU A 196 19.07 -28.77 -39.12
C GLU A 196 19.42 -27.56 -38.25
N VAL A 197 20.56 -26.93 -38.56
CA VAL A 197 21.06 -25.72 -37.90
C VAL A 197 21.58 -24.73 -38.95
N SER A 198 21.24 -23.45 -38.77
CA SER A 198 21.65 -22.37 -39.66
C SER A 198 22.38 -21.29 -38.86
N PHE A 199 23.50 -20.81 -39.38
CA PHE A 199 24.36 -19.78 -38.79
C PHE A 199 24.60 -18.65 -39.77
N VAL A 200 25.03 -17.50 -39.27
CA VAL A 200 25.54 -16.41 -40.11
C VAL A 200 27.07 -16.46 -40.16
N GLU A 201 27.66 -16.16 -41.32
CA GLU A 201 29.11 -16.06 -41.45
C GLU A 201 29.71 -15.10 -40.39
N GLY A 202 30.71 -15.57 -39.64
CA GLY A 202 31.33 -14.89 -38.49
C GLY A 202 30.71 -15.23 -37.12
N GLU A 203 29.66 -16.06 -37.07
CA GLU A 203 29.03 -16.51 -35.83
C GLU A 203 29.84 -17.62 -35.14
N LEU A 204 29.93 -17.56 -33.81
CA LEU A 204 30.48 -18.66 -32.99
C LEU A 204 29.46 -19.79 -32.87
N ILE A 205 29.92 -21.02 -33.10
CA ILE A 205 29.11 -22.23 -33.12
C ILE A 205 29.39 -23.05 -31.87
N ASP A 206 28.32 -23.53 -31.26
CA ASP A 206 28.35 -24.52 -30.18
C ASP A 206 27.16 -25.47 -30.35
N ILE A 207 27.41 -26.67 -30.89
CA ILE A 207 26.39 -27.70 -31.11
C ILE A 207 26.80 -28.94 -30.32
N GLN A 208 25.91 -29.43 -29.47
CA GLN A 208 26.11 -30.68 -28.73
C GLN A 208 25.28 -31.82 -29.33
N LEU A 209 25.94 -32.96 -29.56
CA LEU A 209 25.32 -34.20 -30.00
C LEU A 209 25.34 -35.21 -28.84
N ASP A 210 24.16 -35.50 -28.30
CA ASP A 210 24.01 -36.39 -27.15
C ASP A 210 24.40 -37.84 -27.45
N ASN A 211 25.13 -38.46 -26.53
CA ASN A 211 25.36 -39.89 -26.50
C ASN A 211 24.31 -40.60 -25.62
N LEU A 212 23.36 -41.31 -26.23
CA LEU A 212 22.27 -41.96 -25.52
C LEU A 212 22.65 -43.33 -24.91
N GLY A 213 23.85 -43.84 -25.20
CA GLY A 213 24.31 -45.17 -24.76
C GLY A 213 25.74 -45.49 -25.21
N GLY A 214 26.30 -46.65 -24.83
CA GLY A 214 27.64 -47.05 -25.28
C GLY A 214 28.82 -46.68 -24.39
N GLY A 215 28.62 -45.91 -23.32
CA GLY A 215 29.74 -45.42 -22.52
C GLY A 215 30.55 -44.33 -23.23
N ASP A 216 31.54 -43.80 -22.52
CA ASP A 216 32.16 -42.51 -22.82
C ASP A 216 32.82 -42.46 -24.22
N ILE A 217 32.59 -41.35 -24.91
CA ILE A 217 33.17 -41.05 -26.21
C ILE A 217 34.64 -40.68 -26.01
N SER A 218 35.53 -41.35 -26.73
CA SER A 218 36.98 -41.08 -26.71
C SER A 218 37.45 -40.17 -27.85
N GLU A 219 36.71 -40.12 -28.96
CA GLU A 219 37.03 -39.31 -30.13
C GLU A 219 35.75 -39.01 -30.91
N CYS A 220 35.67 -37.80 -31.49
CA CYS A 220 34.63 -37.40 -32.42
C CYS A 220 35.29 -36.96 -33.72
N ASN A 221 34.76 -37.41 -34.87
CA ASN A 221 35.32 -37.12 -36.18
C ASN A 221 34.22 -36.64 -37.13
N SER A 222 34.48 -35.61 -37.93
CA SER A 222 33.58 -35.09 -38.97
C SER A 222 34.35 -34.22 -39.95
N ASP A 223 33.93 -34.19 -41.21
CA ASP A 223 34.49 -33.33 -42.28
C ASP A 223 33.73 -31.99 -42.33
N LEU A 224 33.75 -31.23 -41.23
CA LEU A 224 33.00 -29.97 -41.08
C LEU A 224 33.54 -28.84 -41.98
N PRO A 225 32.73 -27.79 -42.23
CA PRO A 225 33.17 -26.55 -42.88
C PRO A 225 34.40 -25.93 -42.20
N GLN A 226 35.14 -25.11 -42.96
CA GLN A 226 36.32 -24.44 -42.44
C GLN A 226 35.96 -23.50 -41.28
N GLY A 227 36.76 -23.55 -40.21
CA GLY A 227 36.54 -22.77 -38.99
C GLY A 227 35.80 -23.53 -37.89
N MET A 228 35.24 -24.70 -38.19
CA MET A 228 34.64 -25.60 -37.21
C MET A 228 35.54 -26.79 -36.87
N ILE A 229 35.46 -27.25 -35.64
CA ILE A 229 36.08 -28.49 -35.15
C ILE A 229 35.01 -29.33 -34.45
N VAL A 230 35.22 -30.65 -34.42
CA VAL A 230 34.41 -31.55 -33.57
C VAL A 230 35.32 -32.23 -32.57
N GLN A 231 34.87 -32.32 -31.31
CA GLN A 231 35.61 -32.98 -30.24
C GLN A 231 34.65 -33.62 -29.22
N PRO A 232 35.08 -34.62 -28.43
CA PRO A 232 34.31 -35.10 -27.29
C PRO A 232 34.20 -34.03 -26.19
N SER A 233 33.07 -34.00 -25.48
CA SER A 233 32.94 -33.22 -24.25
C SER A 233 33.93 -33.71 -23.18
N LEU A 234 34.21 -32.85 -22.18
CA LEU A 234 35.14 -33.16 -21.08
C LEU A 234 34.78 -34.43 -20.29
N ASP A 235 33.49 -34.74 -20.19
CA ASP A 235 32.96 -35.93 -19.51
C ASP A 235 32.72 -37.13 -20.46
N GLY A 236 32.97 -36.96 -21.77
CA GLY A 236 32.75 -37.98 -22.79
C GLY A 236 31.28 -38.30 -23.08
N ALA A 237 30.35 -37.47 -22.60
CA ALA A 237 28.91 -37.67 -22.77
C ALA A 237 28.36 -37.16 -24.12
N THR A 238 29.07 -36.26 -24.81
CA THR A 238 28.60 -35.69 -26.09
C THR A 238 29.75 -35.53 -27.10
N CYS A 239 29.39 -35.36 -28.38
CA CYS A 239 30.29 -34.73 -29.36
C CYS A 239 29.90 -33.26 -29.51
N GLU A 240 30.87 -32.36 -29.38
CA GLU A 240 30.70 -30.91 -29.48
C GLU A 240 31.29 -30.42 -30.79
N ILE A 241 30.49 -29.72 -31.60
CA ILE A 241 30.96 -28.94 -32.73
C ILE A 241 31.17 -27.52 -32.27
N LEU A 242 32.41 -27.04 -32.34
CA LEU A 242 32.82 -25.72 -31.88
C LEU A 242 33.52 -24.96 -33.01
N GLY A 243 33.51 -23.63 -32.95
CA GLY A 243 34.34 -22.80 -33.83
C GLY A 243 33.63 -21.55 -34.29
N GLU A 244 34.06 -21.00 -35.42
CA GLU A 244 33.46 -19.82 -36.06
C GLU A 244 33.06 -20.17 -37.50
N ALA A 245 31.88 -19.73 -37.92
CA ALA A 245 31.35 -19.94 -39.25
C ALA A 245 32.11 -19.07 -40.28
N THR A 246 33.30 -19.49 -40.72
CA THR A 246 34.17 -18.61 -41.54
C THR A 246 33.93 -18.66 -43.06
N SER A 247 33.02 -19.51 -43.54
CA SER A 247 32.75 -19.65 -44.97
C SER A 247 31.30 -20.02 -45.25
N LEU A 248 30.67 -19.33 -46.21
CA LEU A 248 29.32 -19.64 -46.69
C LEU A 248 29.13 -21.13 -47.02
N GLN A 249 28.02 -21.69 -46.56
CA GLN A 249 27.69 -23.09 -46.68
C GLN A 249 26.20 -23.20 -46.96
N VAL A 250 25.81 -23.74 -48.11
CA VAL A 250 24.39 -24.10 -48.32
C VAL A 250 24.04 -25.27 -47.40
N LEU A 251 22.77 -25.39 -46.98
CA LEU A 251 22.31 -26.48 -46.12
C LEU A 251 22.84 -27.84 -46.60
N THR A 252 23.73 -28.44 -45.80
CA THR A 252 24.46 -29.66 -46.16
C THR A 252 24.56 -30.60 -44.96
N ASP A 253 24.27 -31.88 -45.18
CA ASP A 253 24.43 -32.93 -44.17
C ASP A 253 25.91 -33.27 -43.95
N PHE A 254 26.40 -33.06 -42.73
CA PHE A 254 27.69 -33.53 -42.24
C PHE A 254 27.49 -34.76 -41.36
N THR A 255 28.34 -35.76 -41.54
CA THR A 255 28.31 -36.98 -40.70
C THR A 255 29.29 -36.83 -39.55
N VAL A 256 28.77 -36.76 -38.32
CA VAL A 256 29.58 -36.80 -37.10
C VAL A 256 29.67 -38.24 -36.61
N THR A 257 30.88 -38.77 -36.48
CA THR A 257 31.15 -40.11 -35.98
C THR A 257 31.78 -40.05 -34.58
N ALA A 258 31.08 -40.55 -33.58
CA ALA A 258 31.59 -40.78 -32.23
C ALA A 258 32.27 -42.15 -32.15
N VAL A 259 33.43 -42.22 -31.48
CA VAL A 259 34.23 -43.43 -31.33
C VAL A 259 34.55 -43.68 -29.86
N ASN A 260 34.40 -44.92 -29.42
CA ASN A 260 34.94 -45.40 -28.16
C ASN A 260 35.80 -46.66 -28.37
N SER A 261 36.32 -47.23 -27.29
CA SER A 261 37.19 -48.43 -27.32
C SER A 261 36.56 -49.68 -27.96
N THR A 262 35.25 -49.69 -28.21
CA THR A 262 34.49 -50.87 -28.66
C THR A 262 33.77 -50.71 -30.00
N GLY A 263 33.69 -49.48 -30.54
CA GLY A 263 33.07 -49.24 -31.84
C GLY A 263 32.79 -47.77 -32.11
N ASN A 264 31.97 -47.51 -33.13
CA ASN A 264 31.56 -46.18 -33.52
C ASN A 264 30.05 -46.09 -33.75
N SER A 265 29.52 -44.88 -33.67
CA SER A 265 28.17 -44.52 -34.11
C SER A 265 28.22 -43.17 -34.82
N SER A 266 27.28 -42.91 -35.71
CA SER A 266 27.27 -41.68 -36.50
C SER A 266 25.88 -41.05 -36.54
N ALA A 267 25.85 -39.73 -36.48
CA ALA A 267 24.66 -38.92 -36.62
C ALA A 267 24.87 -37.85 -37.72
N LEU A 268 23.79 -37.47 -38.38
CA LEU A 268 23.81 -36.36 -39.34
C LEU A 268 23.56 -35.04 -38.61
N VAL A 269 24.27 -33.99 -39.02
CA VAL A 269 23.96 -32.60 -38.68
C VAL A 269 23.91 -31.82 -39.99
N ALA A 270 22.76 -31.21 -40.27
CA ALA A 270 22.59 -30.40 -41.48
C ALA A 270 22.96 -28.95 -41.14
N ILE A 271 24.04 -28.43 -41.75
CA ILE A 271 24.56 -27.09 -41.45
C ILE A 271 24.39 -26.18 -42.67
N GLU A 272 23.80 -25.01 -42.45
CA GLU A 272 23.78 -23.87 -43.36
C GLU A 272 24.55 -22.68 -42.74
N ILE A 273 25.37 -22.00 -43.54
CA ILE A 273 26.03 -20.74 -43.19
C ILE A 273 25.63 -19.70 -44.24
N GLU A 274 24.80 -18.76 -43.82
CA GLU A 274 24.28 -17.68 -44.64
C GLU A 274 25.21 -16.45 -44.62
N ALA A 275 25.09 -15.62 -45.67
CA ALA A 275 25.78 -14.34 -45.69
C ALA A 275 25.11 -13.35 -44.71
N PRO A 276 25.88 -12.48 -44.04
CA PRO A 276 25.32 -11.48 -43.13
C PRO A 276 24.52 -10.45 -43.92
N SER A 277 23.25 -10.28 -43.55
CA SER A 277 22.39 -9.23 -44.09
C SER A 277 22.46 -7.97 -43.23
N PRO A 278 22.35 -6.76 -43.83
CA PRO A 278 22.48 -5.51 -43.10
C PRO A 278 21.36 -5.29 -42.08
N TYR A 279 21.68 -4.60 -40.99
CA TYR A 279 20.69 -3.93 -40.14
C TYR A 279 20.35 -2.58 -40.78
N ILE A 280 19.09 -2.35 -41.12
CA ILE A 280 18.65 -1.16 -41.86
C ILE A 280 17.66 -0.36 -41.01
N THR A 281 17.94 0.93 -40.86
CA THR A 281 17.11 1.88 -40.10
C THR A 281 16.88 3.16 -40.88
N THR A 282 15.78 3.86 -40.59
CA THR A 282 15.49 5.18 -41.18
C THR A 282 15.51 6.24 -40.08
N TRP A 283 16.21 7.34 -40.35
CA TRP A 283 16.43 8.43 -39.41
C TRP A 283 16.00 9.76 -40.02
N ARG A 284 15.55 10.70 -39.18
CA ARG A 284 15.28 12.08 -39.55
C ARG A 284 16.17 13.01 -38.75
N THR A 285 17.17 13.60 -39.42
CA THR A 285 18.27 14.29 -38.74
C THR A 285 17.86 15.61 -38.09
N ASP A 286 16.80 16.25 -38.59
CA ASP A 286 16.21 17.50 -38.09
C ASP A 286 15.16 17.27 -36.98
N ASN A 287 14.92 16.02 -36.56
CA ASN A 287 14.22 15.77 -35.31
C ASN A 287 15.12 16.14 -34.13
N PHE A 288 14.47 16.32 -32.98
CA PHE A 288 15.15 16.61 -31.73
C PHE A 288 16.24 15.55 -31.41
N GLY A 289 17.41 15.97 -30.96
CA GLY A 289 18.51 15.08 -30.56
C GLY A 289 19.76 15.83 -30.11
N SER A 290 20.82 15.10 -29.73
CA SER A 290 22.06 15.67 -29.20
C SER A 290 22.99 16.23 -30.30
N SER A 291 22.96 15.64 -31.51
CA SER A 291 23.73 16.13 -32.65
C SER A 291 22.99 17.22 -33.42
N ALA A 292 23.70 18.01 -34.24
CA ALA A 292 23.08 19.07 -35.03
C ALA A 292 22.02 18.55 -36.02
N ASP A 293 21.13 19.43 -36.51
CA ASP A 293 20.01 19.05 -37.42
C ASP A 293 20.45 18.33 -38.72
N ASN A 294 21.70 18.50 -39.14
CA ASN A 294 22.29 17.81 -40.29
C ASN A 294 23.27 16.70 -39.88
N GLN A 295 23.22 16.24 -38.64
CA GLN A 295 24.09 15.20 -38.11
C GLN A 295 23.27 14.03 -37.54
N LEU A 296 23.93 12.88 -37.49
CA LEU A 296 23.45 11.68 -36.82
C LEU A 296 24.61 11.04 -36.07
N THR A 297 24.41 10.75 -34.79
CA THR A 297 25.33 9.98 -33.95
C THR A 297 24.78 8.58 -33.70
N LEU A 298 25.58 7.56 -34.02
CA LEU A 298 25.33 6.18 -33.63
C LEU A 298 26.19 5.85 -32.40
N ASN A 299 25.55 5.44 -31.32
CA ASN A 299 26.23 5.04 -30.10
C ASN A 299 26.49 3.52 -30.07
N THR A 300 27.46 3.13 -29.26
CA THR A 300 27.90 1.75 -29.04
C THR A 300 27.96 1.45 -27.55
N SER A 301 27.54 0.25 -27.16
CA SER A 301 27.63 -0.19 -25.76
C SER A 301 29.09 -0.43 -25.35
N PRO A 302 29.53 -0.03 -24.14
CA PRO A 302 30.87 -0.35 -23.65
C PRO A 302 31.09 -1.84 -23.35
N ASP A 303 30.03 -2.65 -23.29
CA ASP A 303 30.09 -4.06 -22.88
C ASP A 303 30.50 -5.03 -24.00
N PHE A 304 30.58 -4.53 -25.24
CA PHE A 304 30.90 -5.34 -26.41
C PHE A 304 31.97 -4.71 -27.29
N GLU A 305 32.68 -5.55 -28.04
CA GLU A 305 33.57 -5.10 -29.09
C GLU A 305 32.79 -4.86 -30.39
N TYR A 306 33.01 -3.70 -30.99
CA TYR A 306 32.39 -3.29 -32.26
C TYR A 306 33.44 -3.30 -33.37
N ASN A 307 33.03 -3.71 -34.56
CA ASN A 307 33.80 -3.58 -35.79
C ASN A 307 32.85 -3.62 -36.99
N PHE A 308 32.17 -2.51 -37.23
CA PHE A 308 31.09 -2.42 -38.21
C PHE A 308 31.41 -1.41 -39.32
N ASN A 309 30.67 -1.54 -40.42
CA ASN A 309 30.66 -0.57 -41.51
C ASN A 309 29.26 0.04 -41.58
N VAL A 310 29.19 1.32 -41.89
CA VAL A 310 27.94 2.07 -42.02
C VAL A 310 27.88 2.77 -43.38
N ASP A 311 26.82 2.49 -44.12
CA ASP A 311 26.39 3.29 -45.27
C ASP A 311 25.33 4.27 -44.77
N TRP A 312 25.61 5.57 -44.90
CA TRP A 312 24.77 6.65 -44.34
C TRP A 312 23.57 7.00 -45.22
N GLY A 313 23.44 6.38 -46.40
CA GLY A 313 22.31 6.59 -47.32
C GLY A 313 22.39 7.87 -48.16
N ASP A 314 23.45 8.66 -48.01
CA ASP A 314 23.74 9.86 -48.82
C ASP A 314 24.88 9.62 -49.85
N GLY A 315 25.32 8.36 -49.98
CA GLY A 315 26.43 7.95 -50.82
C GLY A 315 27.80 8.01 -50.14
N SER A 316 27.85 8.31 -48.84
CA SER A 316 29.04 8.18 -48.00
C SER A 316 29.00 6.93 -47.12
N GLU A 317 30.18 6.40 -46.82
CA GLU A 317 30.36 5.17 -46.03
C GLU A 317 31.56 5.34 -45.08
N ASP A 318 31.45 4.73 -43.89
CA ASP A 318 32.56 4.51 -42.97
C ASP A 318 32.77 3.01 -42.73
N THR A 319 34.03 2.57 -42.68
CA THR A 319 34.38 1.15 -42.51
C THR A 319 35.29 0.92 -41.31
N GLY A 320 35.12 -0.20 -40.62
CA GLY A 320 35.96 -0.58 -39.48
C GLY A 320 35.75 0.30 -38.24
N VAL A 321 34.51 0.73 -38.01
CA VAL A 321 34.10 1.54 -36.87
C VAL A 321 34.06 0.68 -35.61
N THR A 322 34.74 1.12 -34.55
CA THR A 322 34.90 0.35 -33.30
C THR A 322 34.25 1.00 -32.08
N GLY A 323 33.50 2.08 -32.27
CA GLY A 323 32.86 2.83 -31.19
C GLY A 323 31.88 3.85 -31.75
N ASP A 324 31.48 4.81 -30.90
CA ASP A 324 30.55 5.88 -31.29
C ASP A 324 31.06 6.65 -32.52
N ILE A 325 30.14 6.96 -33.44
CA ILE A 325 30.46 7.67 -34.68
C ILE A 325 29.38 8.72 -34.98
N THR A 326 29.80 9.88 -35.47
CA THR A 326 28.90 10.96 -35.89
C THR A 326 29.15 11.31 -37.35
N HIS A 327 28.09 11.29 -38.15
CA HIS A 327 28.12 11.71 -39.54
C HIS A 327 27.51 13.10 -39.73
N THR A 328 27.96 13.81 -40.77
CA THR A 328 27.43 15.13 -41.15
C THR A 328 26.93 15.10 -42.59
N TYR A 329 25.61 15.19 -42.73
CA TYR A 329 24.92 15.29 -44.01
C TYR A 329 25.05 16.70 -44.61
N ALA A 330 24.99 16.77 -45.93
CA ALA A 330 25.03 18.06 -46.65
C ALA A 330 23.82 18.95 -46.32
N GLU A 331 22.64 18.35 -46.18
CA GLU A 331 21.39 19.02 -45.81
C GLU A 331 20.66 18.17 -44.75
N PRO A 332 19.94 18.77 -43.79
CA PRO A 332 19.02 18.02 -42.93
C PRO A 332 17.97 17.26 -43.73
N GLY A 333 17.56 16.08 -43.26
CA GLY A 333 16.55 15.29 -43.96
C GLY A 333 16.31 13.90 -43.39
N VAL A 334 15.64 13.06 -44.20
CA VAL A 334 15.38 11.66 -43.88
C VAL A 334 16.37 10.78 -44.64
N TYR A 335 17.07 9.91 -43.92
CA TYR A 335 18.13 9.05 -44.46
C TYR A 335 17.94 7.61 -44.00
N THR A 336 18.22 6.66 -44.88
CA THR A 336 18.22 5.23 -44.58
C THR A 336 19.66 4.78 -44.35
N VAL A 337 19.95 4.32 -43.14
CA VAL A 337 21.28 3.91 -42.70
C VAL A 337 21.35 2.39 -42.70
N SER A 338 22.41 1.83 -43.29
CA SER A 338 22.65 0.39 -43.40
C SER A 338 23.95 0.01 -42.68
N ILE A 339 23.86 -0.87 -41.69
CA ILE A 339 24.98 -1.32 -40.86
C ILE A 339 25.31 -2.78 -41.17
N THR A 340 26.59 -3.07 -41.40
CA THR A 340 27.14 -4.41 -41.63
C THR A 340 28.39 -4.65 -40.78
N GLY A 341 28.87 -5.89 -40.69
CA GLY A 341 29.99 -6.25 -39.80
C GLY A 341 29.55 -6.56 -38.37
N THR A 342 30.48 -6.51 -37.43
CA THR A 342 30.27 -6.85 -36.01
C THR A 342 29.58 -5.72 -35.28
N TYR A 343 28.25 -5.83 -35.16
CA TYR A 343 27.36 -4.89 -34.46
C TYR A 343 26.45 -5.67 -33.49
N PRO A 344 26.94 -5.99 -32.28
CA PRO A 344 26.32 -6.98 -31.40
C PRO A 344 25.03 -6.51 -30.69
N GLN A 345 24.82 -5.19 -30.62
CA GLN A 345 23.70 -4.55 -29.92
C GLN A 345 23.46 -3.15 -30.51
N PRO A 346 22.22 -2.78 -30.88
CA PRO A 346 21.86 -1.37 -31.05
C PRO A 346 21.83 -0.73 -29.66
N TYR A 347 22.34 0.50 -29.52
CA TYR A 347 22.49 1.12 -28.21
C TYR A 347 22.14 2.61 -28.26
N ILE A 348 21.28 3.04 -27.32
CA ILE A 348 20.98 4.45 -27.10
C ILE A 348 21.54 4.87 -25.74
N VAL A 349 22.34 5.94 -25.72
CA VAL A 349 22.77 6.57 -24.48
C VAL A 349 21.57 7.27 -23.86
N PHE A 350 21.24 6.86 -22.64
CA PHE A 350 20.16 7.44 -21.84
C PHE A 350 20.62 7.63 -20.40
N ASP A 351 20.51 8.88 -19.93
CA ASP A 351 20.69 9.30 -18.55
C ASP A 351 19.51 10.20 -18.17
N LEU A 352 18.89 9.93 -17.02
CA LEU A 352 17.73 10.69 -16.51
C LEU A 352 18.09 12.13 -16.16
N ASP A 353 19.37 12.40 -15.87
CA ASP A 353 19.85 13.73 -15.49
C ASP A 353 20.25 14.60 -16.69
N GLU A 354 20.41 14.00 -17.88
CA GLU A 354 20.77 14.69 -19.11
C GLU A 354 19.65 14.53 -20.14
N GLU A 355 18.77 15.54 -20.18
CA GLU A 355 17.51 15.56 -20.95
C GLU A 355 17.68 15.14 -22.43
N PHE A 356 18.90 15.22 -23.00
CA PHE A 356 19.20 15.01 -24.42
C PHE A 356 20.54 14.30 -24.67
N ALA A 357 20.79 13.17 -24.01
CA ALA A 357 22.07 12.46 -24.14
C ALA A 357 22.33 11.79 -25.51
N SER A 358 21.31 11.66 -26.38
CA SER A 358 21.42 10.93 -27.65
C SER A 358 20.49 11.45 -28.76
N ASP A 359 20.64 10.86 -29.95
CA ASP A 359 19.80 11.10 -31.13
C ASP A 359 18.56 10.20 -31.20
N ALA A 360 18.10 9.63 -30.07
CA ALA A 360 17.00 8.66 -30.02
C ALA A 360 15.73 9.08 -30.78
N PHE A 361 15.28 10.33 -30.62
CA PHE A 361 14.10 10.86 -31.32
C PHE A 361 14.30 11.06 -32.83
N LYS A 362 15.55 11.01 -33.31
CA LYS A 362 15.86 11.01 -34.74
C LYS A 362 15.57 9.65 -35.40
N LEU A 363 15.53 8.55 -34.65
CA LEU A 363 15.17 7.23 -35.19
C LEU A 363 13.67 7.17 -35.50
N LEU A 364 13.33 6.90 -36.76
CA LEU A 364 11.95 6.76 -37.21
C LEU A 364 11.53 5.28 -37.32
N SER A 365 12.40 4.42 -37.85
CA SER A 365 12.02 3.03 -38.08
C SER A 365 13.18 2.06 -38.17
N VAL A 366 12.90 0.81 -37.80
CA VAL A 366 13.71 -0.35 -38.20
C VAL A 366 13.06 -0.94 -39.45
N GLU A 367 13.79 -0.89 -40.56
CA GLU A 367 13.35 -1.44 -41.85
C GLU A 367 13.74 -2.90 -42.01
N GLN A 368 14.87 -3.30 -41.41
CA GLN A 368 15.37 -4.66 -41.47
C GLN A 368 16.27 -4.98 -40.27
N TRP A 369 16.01 -6.06 -39.53
CA TRP A 369 16.87 -6.54 -38.44
C TRP A 369 18.18 -7.16 -38.95
N GLY A 370 18.10 -7.81 -40.12
CA GLY A 370 19.11 -8.73 -40.61
C GLY A 370 19.01 -10.11 -39.95
N ASN A 371 19.87 -11.04 -40.35
CA ASN A 371 19.87 -12.44 -39.91
C ASN A 371 20.86 -12.72 -38.76
N ARG A 372 21.60 -11.71 -38.28
CA ARG A 372 22.56 -11.87 -37.18
C ARG A 372 21.84 -12.22 -35.87
N PRO A 373 22.40 -13.12 -35.04
CA PRO A 373 21.94 -13.27 -33.67
C PRO A 373 22.40 -12.07 -32.84
N TRP A 374 21.46 -11.39 -32.18
CA TRP A 374 21.79 -10.28 -31.29
C TRP A 374 22.34 -10.80 -29.97
N LEU A 375 23.36 -10.13 -29.41
CA LEU A 375 23.92 -10.50 -28.11
C LEU A 375 23.21 -9.82 -26.94
N SER A 376 22.61 -8.64 -27.19
CA SER A 376 21.85 -7.89 -26.21
C SER A 376 20.87 -6.94 -26.91
N MET A 377 19.75 -6.64 -26.26
CA MET A 377 18.82 -5.57 -26.63
C MET A 377 18.68 -4.51 -25.54
N GLU A 378 19.59 -4.51 -24.55
CA GLU A 378 19.52 -3.53 -23.46
C GLU A 378 19.60 -2.09 -24.01
N LYS A 379 18.67 -1.23 -23.60
CA LYS A 379 18.60 0.18 -24.05
C LYS A 379 18.58 0.42 -25.55
N ALA A 380 18.28 -0.59 -26.38
CA ALA A 380 18.43 -0.47 -27.83
C ALA A 380 17.56 0.62 -28.46
N PHE A 381 16.40 0.91 -27.87
CA PHE A 381 15.43 1.89 -28.33
C PHE A 381 14.89 2.77 -27.19
N ALA A 382 15.70 2.99 -26.16
CA ALA A 382 15.33 3.86 -25.07
C ALA A 382 15.02 5.27 -25.61
N VAL A 383 13.90 5.86 -25.19
CA VAL A 383 13.43 7.20 -25.56
C VAL A 383 13.13 7.38 -27.05
N CYS A 384 13.12 6.30 -27.84
CA CYS A 384 12.82 6.34 -29.27
C CYS A 384 11.31 6.50 -29.53
N GLY A 385 10.74 7.65 -29.16
CA GLY A 385 9.29 7.90 -29.24
C GLY A 385 8.70 7.96 -30.66
N ASN A 386 9.53 8.04 -31.69
CA ASN A 386 9.10 8.04 -33.10
C ASN A 386 9.23 6.66 -33.78
N LEU A 387 9.72 5.64 -33.06
CA LEU A 387 10.09 4.35 -33.63
C LEU A 387 8.88 3.55 -34.13
N VAL A 388 8.99 3.07 -35.36
CA VAL A 388 8.10 2.06 -35.97
C VAL A 388 8.91 0.86 -36.46
N ILE A 389 8.44 -0.37 -36.20
CA ILE A 389 9.07 -1.58 -36.75
C ILE A 389 8.34 -1.94 -38.04
N ASN A 390 9.04 -1.83 -39.18
CA ASN A 390 8.50 -2.14 -40.51
C ASN A 390 8.88 -3.55 -40.99
N ASP A 391 9.94 -4.15 -40.42
CA ASP A 391 10.39 -5.49 -40.79
C ASP A 391 9.32 -6.53 -40.39
N PRO A 392 8.77 -7.33 -41.34
CA PRO A 392 7.84 -8.40 -41.02
C PRO A 392 8.51 -9.61 -40.33
N LEU A 393 9.84 -9.67 -40.30
CA LEU A 393 10.59 -10.73 -39.61
C LEU A 393 10.95 -10.28 -38.19
N ALA A 394 10.94 -11.23 -37.26
CA ALA A 394 11.43 -11.01 -35.90
C ALA A 394 12.98 -10.93 -35.88
N PRO A 395 13.57 -10.13 -34.98
CA PRO A 395 15.00 -10.22 -34.71
C PRO A 395 15.36 -11.61 -34.16
N ASN A 396 16.55 -12.12 -34.49
CA ASN A 396 17.05 -13.34 -33.87
C ASN A 396 17.54 -13.03 -32.44
N LEU A 397 16.70 -13.33 -31.44
CA LEU A 397 16.95 -13.09 -30.02
C LEU A 397 17.47 -14.32 -29.26
N SER A 398 17.83 -15.40 -29.97
CA SER A 398 18.26 -16.68 -29.35
C SER A 398 19.47 -16.57 -28.40
N ARG A 399 20.24 -15.49 -28.50
CA ARG A 399 21.42 -15.20 -27.65
C ARG A 399 21.23 -13.99 -26.73
N VAL A 400 20.04 -13.39 -26.72
CA VAL A 400 19.74 -12.21 -25.91
C VAL A 400 19.28 -12.64 -24.52
N ALA A 401 20.18 -12.58 -23.54
CA ALA A 401 19.85 -12.87 -22.15
C ALA A 401 19.04 -11.73 -21.48
N SER A 402 19.19 -10.50 -21.97
CA SER A 402 18.61 -9.29 -21.37
C SER A 402 18.09 -8.31 -22.42
N MET A 403 16.86 -7.84 -22.20
CA MET A 403 16.21 -6.76 -22.95
C MET A 403 15.99 -5.53 -22.06
N ALA A 404 16.77 -5.39 -20.99
CA ALA A 404 16.54 -4.39 -19.97
C ALA A 404 16.51 -2.97 -20.57
N GLY A 405 15.40 -2.28 -20.33
CA GLY A 405 15.15 -0.92 -20.79
C GLY A 405 15.14 -0.72 -22.31
N MET A 406 14.86 -1.75 -23.11
CA MET A 406 14.86 -1.65 -24.57
C MET A 406 13.95 -0.52 -25.08
N PHE A 407 12.78 -0.29 -24.49
CA PHE A 407 11.81 0.74 -24.88
C PHE A 407 11.47 1.73 -23.75
N THR A 408 12.36 1.88 -22.76
CA THR A 408 12.15 2.83 -21.66
C THR A 408 11.95 4.25 -22.19
N PHE A 409 10.90 4.95 -21.77
CA PHE A 409 10.45 6.28 -22.21
C PHE A 409 10.19 6.42 -23.72
N ALA A 410 9.98 5.32 -24.44
CA ALA A 410 9.56 5.34 -25.84
C ALA A 410 8.05 5.63 -25.95
N SER A 411 7.61 6.82 -25.52
CA SER A 411 6.20 7.17 -25.30
C SER A 411 5.26 6.99 -26.51
N GLY A 412 5.79 7.05 -27.73
CA GLY A 412 5.02 6.80 -28.97
C GLY A 412 5.13 5.38 -29.53
N PHE A 413 5.91 4.49 -28.91
CA PHE A 413 6.15 3.14 -29.42
C PHE A 413 4.94 2.22 -29.21
N ASN A 414 4.43 1.62 -30.29
CA ASN A 414 3.30 0.69 -30.25
C ASN A 414 3.28 -0.24 -31.49
N SER A 415 4.44 -0.68 -31.96
CA SER A 415 4.56 -1.56 -33.15
C SER A 415 4.32 -3.03 -32.80
N ASP A 416 3.73 -3.81 -33.72
CA ASP A 416 3.46 -5.25 -33.51
C ASP A 416 4.76 -6.05 -33.35
N ILE A 417 4.93 -6.62 -32.15
CA ILE A 417 6.07 -7.43 -31.72
C ILE A 417 5.62 -8.75 -31.08
N GLY A 418 4.34 -9.11 -31.17
CA GLY A 418 3.79 -10.30 -30.51
C GLY A 418 4.41 -11.61 -31.01
N HIS A 419 4.93 -11.60 -32.25
CA HIS A 419 5.55 -12.74 -32.91
C HIS A 419 7.05 -12.92 -32.61
N TRP A 420 7.65 -12.08 -31.75
CA TRP A 420 9.05 -12.22 -31.35
C TRP A 420 9.25 -13.44 -30.43
N ASP A 421 10.33 -14.18 -30.65
CA ASP A 421 10.75 -15.26 -29.76
C ASP A 421 11.62 -14.68 -28.63
N VAL A 422 11.07 -14.64 -27.41
CA VAL A 422 11.74 -14.12 -26.21
C VAL A 422 12.13 -15.23 -25.22
N SER A 423 12.05 -16.50 -25.62
CA SER A 423 12.23 -17.67 -24.73
C SER A 423 13.61 -17.77 -24.07
N ALA A 424 14.64 -17.16 -24.68
CA ALA A 424 16.00 -17.10 -24.15
C ALA A 424 16.22 -15.95 -23.14
N VAL A 425 15.29 -15.00 -23.04
CA VAL A 425 15.43 -13.79 -22.23
C VAL A 425 15.17 -14.11 -20.76
N THR A 426 16.08 -13.66 -19.89
CA THR A 426 15.99 -13.86 -18.43
C THR A 426 15.76 -12.56 -17.65
N ASN A 427 16.03 -11.40 -18.28
CA ASN A 427 15.91 -10.07 -17.69
C ASN A 427 15.09 -9.14 -18.61
N MET A 428 13.92 -8.71 -18.13
CA MET A 428 13.01 -7.76 -18.80
C MET A 428 12.78 -6.49 -17.97
N ARG A 429 13.73 -6.15 -17.09
CA ARG A 429 13.64 -4.94 -16.26
C ARG A 429 13.44 -3.70 -17.12
N GLU A 430 12.50 -2.84 -16.72
CA GLU A 430 12.23 -1.52 -17.31
C GLU A 430 11.89 -1.56 -18.82
N LEU A 431 11.55 -2.72 -19.38
CA LEU A 431 11.41 -2.93 -20.83
C LEU A 431 10.54 -1.87 -21.50
N TYR A 432 9.39 -1.53 -20.90
CA TYR A 432 8.45 -0.52 -21.35
C TYR A 432 8.21 0.57 -20.29
N ASN A 433 9.17 0.82 -19.41
CA ASN A 433 8.99 1.83 -18.37
C ASN A 433 8.80 3.23 -19.00
N GLY A 434 7.71 3.94 -18.72
CA GLY A 434 7.40 5.25 -19.32
C GLY A 434 7.06 5.20 -20.82
N ALA A 435 6.70 4.02 -21.35
CA ALA A 435 6.21 3.88 -22.71
C ALA A 435 4.69 4.12 -22.75
N ASP A 436 4.27 5.37 -22.48
CA ASP A 436 2.88 5.77 -22.23
C ASP A 436 1.87 5.23 -23.27
N GLY A 437 2.25 5.17 -24.54
CA GLY A 437 1.40 4.73 -25.65
C GLY A 437 1.43 3.22 -25.95
N PHE A 438 2.24 2.43 -25.25
CA PHE A 438 2.42 1.01 -25.53
C PHE A 438 1.22 0.18 -25.06
N ASN A 439 0.59 -0.55 -25.98
CA ASN A 439 -0.54 -1.43 -25.68
C ASN A 439 -0.69 -2.55 -26.74
N GLN A 440 0.42 -3.08 -27.26
CA GLN A 440 0.41 -4.16 -28.25
C GLN A 440 0.24 -5.55 -27.62
N ASP A 441 -0.43 -6.45 -28.34
CA ASP A 441 -0.65 -7.84 -27.92
C ASP A 441 0.69 -8.60 -27.86
N ILE A 442 1.04 -9.02 -26.65
CA ILE A 442 2.23 -9.81 -26.30
C ILE A 442 1.85 -11.09 -25.55
N SER A 443 0.58 -11.52 -25.67
CA SER A 443 0.04 -12.70 -24.99
C SER A 443 0.75 -14.01 -25.39
N THR A 444 1.38 -14.03 -26.57
CA THR A 444 2.09 -15.17 -27.16
C THR A 444 3.55 -15.31 -26.72
N TRP A 445 4.10 -14.35 -25.97
CA TRP A 445 5.47 -14.41 -25.50
C TRP A 445 5.69 -15.54 -24.48
N ASP A 446 6.76 -16.31 -24.66
CA ASP A 446 7.23 -17.28 -23.68
C ASP A 446 8.18 -16.61 -22.69
N VAL A 447 7.66 -16.28 -21.51
CA VAL A 447 8.41 -15.63 -20.42
C VAL A 447 8.86 -16.60 -19.33
N SER A 448 8.79 -17.91 -19.56
CA SER A 448 9.08 -18.94 -18.54
C SER A 448 10.52 -18.93 -18.01
N SER A 449 11.46 -18.36 -18.78
CA SER A 449 12.86 -18.16 -18.39
C SER A 449 13.12 -16.85 -17.62
N VAL A 450 12.15 -15.94 -17.57
CA VAL A 450 12.34 -14.59 -17.01
C VAL A 450 12.39 -14.63 -15.49
N THR A 451 13.40 -13.97 -14.91
CA THR A 451 13.64 -13.93 -13.46
C THR A 451 13.46 -12.53 -12.84
N ASP A 452 13.58 -11.47 -13.65
CA ASP A 452 13.44 -10.07 -13.25
C ASP A 452 12.49 -9.31 -14.20
N MET A 453 11.36 -8.84 -13.66
CA MET A 453 10.35 -8.01 -14.35
C MET A 453 10.20 -6.61 -13.69
N THR A 454 11.23 -6.15 -12.97
CA THR A 454 11.21 -4.88 -12.26
C THR A 454 10.83 -3.75 -13.22
N ARG A 455 9.76 -3.00 -12.93
CA ARG A 455 9.25 -1.88 -13.75
C ARG A 455 9.00 -2.17 -15.22
N MET A 456 8.74 -3.43 -15.61
CA MET A 456 8.53 -3.80 -17.01
C MET A 456 7.47 -2.92 -17.71
N PHE A 457 6.37 -2.58 -17.03
CA PHE A 457 5.31 -1.69 -17.51
C PHE A 457 5.09 -0.48 -16.57
N GLY A 458 6.10 -0.08 -15.80
CA GLY A 458 5.95 1.09 -14.91
C GLY A 458 5.75 2.36 -15.75
N ASP A 459 4.75 3.18 -15.44
CA ASP A 459 4.35 4.39 -16.16
C ASP A 459 3.98 4.10 -17.63
N ALA A 460 3.52 2.88 -17.96
CA ALA A 460 2.96 2.54 -19.26
C ALA A 460 1.44 2.76 -19.25
N ASP A 461 1.01 4.03 -19.20
CA ASP A 461 -0.37 4.46 -18.94
C ASP A 461 -1.45 3.71 -19.75
N ALA A 462 -1.19 3.46 -21.05
CA ALA A 462 -2.16 2.83 -21.95
C ALA A 462 -2.18 1.29 -21.90
N PHE A 463 -1.23 0.65 -21.21
CA PHE A 463 -1.05 -0.80 -21.27
C PHE A 463 -2.19 -1.53 -20.56
N ASN A 464 -2.90 -2.40 -21.29
CA ASN A 464 -3.99 -3.21 -20.74
C ASN A 464 -4.23 -4.51 -21.54
N GLN A 465 -3.17 -5.12 -22.09
CA GLN A 465 -3.29 -6.37 -22.86
C GLN A 465 -3.31 -7.62 -21.97
N ASP A 466 -3.99 -8.66 -22.44
CA ASP A 466 -4.13 -9.92 -21.70
C ASP A 466 -2.78 -10.66 -21.62
N ILE A 467 -2.25 -10.69 -20.40
CA ILE A 467 -1.02 -11.39 -20.02
C ILE A 467 -1.29 -12.49 -18.98
N GLY A 468 -2.56 -12.87 -18.79
CA GLY A 468 -2.95 -13.87 -17.80
C GLY A 468 -2.32 -15.25 -18.07
N SER A 469 -2.04 -15.56 -19.34
CA SER A 469 -1.46 -16.86 -19.77
C SER A 469 0.04 -17.01 -19.55
N TRP A 470 0.75 -15.96 -19.14
CA TRP A 470 2.19 -16.01 -18.93
C TRP A 470 2.59 -16.95 -17.78
N ASP A 471 3.64 -17.76 -18.01
CA ASP A 471 4.30 -18.53 -16.96
C ASP A 471 5.34 -17.65 -16.25
N VAL A 472 4.97 -17.09 -15.10
CA VAL A 472 5.84 -16.25 -14.26
C VAL A 472 6.50 -17.03 -13.12
N SER A 473 6.51 -18.37 -13.15
CA SER A 473 6.96 -19.20 -12.03
C SER A 473 8.45 -19.08 -11.71
N ALA A 474 9.27 -18.62 -12.66
CA ALA A 474 10.69 -18.35 -12.48
C ALA A 474 10.99 -16.92 -11.95
N VAL A 475 9.99 -16.03 -11.93
CA VAL A 475 10.18 -14.62 -11.57
C VAL A 475 10.43 -14.48 -10.07
N THR A 476 11.50 -13.77 -9.71
CA THR A 476 11.93 -13.56 -8.31
C THR A 476 11.64 -12.14 -7.80
N THR A 477 11.50 -11.17 -8.71
CA THR A 477 11.15 -9.78 -8.41
C THR A 477 10.22 -9.20 -9.48
N MET A 478 9.15 -8.54 -9.02
CA MET A 478 8.19 -7.81 -9.87
C MET A 478 8.07 -6.36 -9.38
N GLN A 479 9.10 -5.83 -8.72
CA GLN A 479 9.05 -4.50 -8.12
C GLN A 479 8.59 -3.45 -9.15
N GLY A 480 7.47 -2.79 -8.87
CA GLY A 480 6.91 -1.74 -9.71
C GLY A 480 6.52 -2.14 -11.12
N MET A 481 6.27 -3.43 -11.40
CA MET A 481 5.94 -3.90 -12.74
C MET A 481 4.79 -3.11 -13.39
N PHE A 482 3.78 -2.68 -12.61
CA PHE A 482 2.64 -1.86 -13.05
C PHE A 482 2.52 -0.53 -12.28
N ASP A 483 3.63 -0.02 -11.74
CA ASP A 483 3.67 1.27 -11.05
C ASP A 483 3.30 2.40 -12.02
N GLY A 484 2.15 3.06 -11.89
CA GLY A 484 1.67 4.09 -12.83
C GLY A 484 1.02 3.56 -14.10
N ALA A 485 0.72 2.25 -14.20
CA ALA A 485 0.00 1.69 -15.35
C ALA A 485 -1.52 1.92 -15.19
N ASP A 486 -1.97 3.17 -15.37
CA ASP A 486 -3.34 3.63 -15.06
C ASP A 486 -4.44 2.76 -15.69
N ALA A 487 -4.26 2.32 -16.94
CA ALA A 487 -5.28 1.54 -17.66
C ALA A 487 -5.31 0.05 -17.31
N PHE A 488 -4.30 -0.48 -16.61
CA PHE A 488 -4.10 -1.92 -16.44
C PHE A 488 -5.15 -2.54 -15.50
N ASN A 489 -5.92 -3.52 -16.00
CA ASN A 489 -6.92 -4.24 -15.21
C ASN A 489 -7.17 -5.67 -15.70
N GLN A 490 -6.13 -6.36 -16.16
CA GLN A 490 -6.24 -7.72 -16.70
C GLN A 490 -6.13 -8.82 -15.64
N ASN A 491 -6.84 -9.92 -15.85
CA ASN A 491 -6.92 -11.02 -14.89
C ASN A 491 -5.60 -11.80 -14.80
N ILE A 492 -4.85 -11.51 -13.74
CA ILE A 492 -3.57 -12.15 -13.40
C ILE A 492 -3.67 -13.04 -12.15
N GLY A 493 -4.89 -13.36 -11.70
CA GLY A 493 -5.12 -14.16 -10.50
C GLY A 493 -4.61 -15.60 -10.59
N ILE A 494 -4.34 -16.09 -11.81
CA ILE A 494 -3.83 -17.44 -12.09
C ILE A 494 -2.30 -17.56 -12.08
N TRP A 495 -1.58 -16.45 -11.99
CA TRP A 495 -0.12 -16.45 -11.97
C TRP A 495 0.46 -17.19 -10.76
N ASN A 496 1.52 -17.97 -11.00
CA ASN A 496 2.29 -18.61 -9.94
C ASN A 496 3.40 -17.67 -9.47
N VAL A 497 3.16 -16.94 -8.38
CA VAL A 497 4.10 -15.96 -7.81
C VAL A 497 4.91 -16.51 -6.62
N ALA A 498 4.94 -17.83 -6.41
CA ALA A 498 5.55 -18.45 -5.23
C ALA A 498 7.07 -18.22 -5.09
N ALA A 499 7.76 -17.89 -6.18
CA ALA A 499 9.19 -17.56 -6.18
C ALA A 499 9.48 -16.07 -5.93
N VAL A 500 8.46 -15.20 -5.96
CA VAL A 500 8.62 -13.75 -5.84
C VAL A 500 8.93 -13.35 -4.41
N THR A 501 9.98 -12.56 -4.22
CA THR A 501 10.42 -12.08 -2.90
C THR A 501 10.19 -10.59 -2.68
N ASN A 502 10.00 -9.81 -3.76
CA ASN A 502 9.84 -8.36 -3.73
C ASN A 502 8.66 -7.92 -4.62
N MET A 503 7.62 -7.39 -3.98
CA MET A 503 6.41 -6.82 -4.61
C MET A 503 6.24 -5.32 -4.30
N LYS A 504 7.33 -4.64 -3.92
CA LYS A 504 7.30 -3.20 -3.63
C LYS A 504 6.75 -2.43 -4.85
N VAL A 505 5.85 -1.49 -4.59
CA VAL A 505 5.18 -0.61 -5.57
C VAL A 505 4.53 -1.32 -6.78
N LEU A 506 4.25 -2.64 -6.70
CA LEU A 506 3.81 -3.44 -7.87
C LEU A 506 2.64 -2.83 -8.65
N PHE A 507 1.63 -2.29 -7.95
CA PHE A 507 0.44 -1.63 -8.50
C PHE A 507 0.27 -0.20 -7.94
N ARG A 508 1.38 0.46 -7.56
CA ARG A 508 1.29 1.85 -7.11
C ARG A 508 0.71 2.70 -8.24
N ASN A 509 -0.31 3.51 -7.95
CA ASN A 509 -1.04 4.33 -8.90
C ASN A 509 -1.63 3.57 -10.11
N ALA A 510 -1.79 2.23 -10.06
CA ALA A 510 -2.54 1.51 -11.08
C ALA A 510 -4.05 1.73 -10.87
N GLU A 511 -4.55 2.91 -11.26
CA GLU A 511 -5.85 3.45 -10.82
C GLU A 511 -7.03 2.51 -11.08
N LEU A 512 -7.03 1.78 -12.20
CA LEU A 512 -8.14 0.88 -12.59
C LEU A 512 -7.99 -0.56 -12.10
N PHE A 513 -6.84 -0.93 -11.51
CA PHE A 513 -6.59 -2.33 -11.14
C PHE A 513 -7.50 -2.79 -9.99
N ASN A 514 -8.33 -3.81 -10.25
CA ASN A 514 -9.22 -4.40 -9.25
C ASN A 514 -9.49 -5.90 -9.51
N GLN A 515 -8.47 -6.64 -9.98
CA GLN A 515 -8.61 -8.06 -10.27
C GLN A 515 -8.36 -8.94 -9.06
N ASP A 516 -9.07 -10.08 -9.01
CA ASP A 516 -8.99 -11.03 -7.90
C ASP A 516 -7.64 -11.76 -7.87
N ILE A 517 -6.84 -11.44 -6.86
CA ILE A 517 -5.51 -12.00 -6.60
C ILE A 517 -5.45 -12.79 -5.29
N ARG A 518 -6.61 -13.21 -4.75
CA ARG A 518 -6.67 -13.93 -3.46
C ARG A 518 -5.91 -15.26 -3.44
N ALA A 519 -5.68 -15.84 -4.63
CA ALA A 519 -5.08 -17.16 -4.84
C ALA A 519 -3.54 -17.14 -4.95
N TRP A 520 -2.92 -15.96 -5.00
CA TRP A 520 -1.48 -15.83 -5.04
C TRP A 520 -0.80 -16.40 -3.79
N ASP A 521 0.22 -17.24 -3.99
CA ASP A 521 1.11 -17.69 -2.92
C ASP A 521 2.21 -16.64 -2.69
N VAL A 522 1.99 -15.76 -1.72
CA VAL A 522 2.93 -14.69 -1.34
C VAL A 522 3.85 -15.09 -0.18
N SER A 523 3.93 -16.38 0.16
CA SER A 523 4.67 -16.84 1.35
C SER A 523 6.17 -16.58 1.29
N ALA A 524 6.76 -16.40 0.10
CA ALA A 524 8.16 -16.01 -0.08
C ALA A 524 8.40 -14.49 -0.06
N VAL A 525 7.35 -13.67 -0.08
CA VAL A 525 7.47 -12.21 -0.20
C VAL A 525 7.97 -11.61 1.11
N THR A 526 9.00 -10.77 0.99
CA THR A 526 9.63 -10.07 2.11
C THR A 526 9.25 -8.58 2.20
N THR A 527 8.81 -7.98 1.09
CA THR A 527 8.36 -6.58 1.06
C THR A 527 7.21 -6.35 0.08
N MET A 528 6.22 -5.58 0.54
CA MET A 528 5.03 -5.11 -0.19
C MET A 528 4.81 -3.61 0.04
N GLU A 529 5.89 -2.86 0.31
CA GLU A 529 5.82 -1.41 0.54
C GLU A 529 5.13 -0.71 -0.64
N GLN A 530 4.13 0.12 -0.35
CA GLN A 530 3.35 0.87 -1.34
C GLN A 530 2.73 0.01 -2.47
N MET A 531 2.52 -1.29 -2.26
CA MET A 531 2.09 -2.20 -3.33
C MET A 531 0.83 -1.74 -4.07
N PHE A 532 -0.17 -1.19 -3.37
CA PHE A 532 -1.42 -0.67 -3.93
C PHE A 532 -1.63 0.81 -3.62
N PHE A 533 -0.57 1.55 -3.28
CA PHE A 533 -0.68 2.97 -2.95
C PHE A 533 -1.29 3.73 -4.13
N GLY A 534 -2.42 4.40 -3.94
CA GLY A 534 -3.10 5.14 -5.01
C GLY A 534 -3.83 4.27 -6.05
N ALA A 535 -3.92 2.95 -5.86
CA ALA A 535 -4.74 2.06 -6.70
C ALA A 535 -6.23 2.28 -6.37
N SER A 536 -6.78 3.38 -6.88
CA SER A 536 -8.05 3.97 -6.44
C SER A 536 -9.28 3.10 -6.68
N SER A 537 -9.21 2.09 -7.57
CA SER A 537 -10.28 1.11 -7.79
C SER A 537 -10.12 -0.18 -6.98
N PHE A 538 -9.00 -0.38 -6.28
CA PHE A 538 -8.67 -1.66 -5.65
C PHE A 538 -9.53 -1.95 -4.41
N ASP A 539 -10.32 -3.02 -4.47
CA ASP A 539 -11.19 -3.52 -3.40
C ASP A 539 -11.26 -5.05 -3.41
N GLN A 540 -10.14 -5.70 -3.13
CA GLN A 540 -10.03 -7.17 -3.13
C GLN A 540 -9.71 -7.75 -1.75
N ASN A 541 -10.13 -9.00 -1.54
CA ASN A 541 -9.88 -9.72 -0.29
C ASN A 541 -8.48 -10.34 -0.27
N LEU A 542 -7.63 -9.84 0.65
CA LEU A 542 -6.26 -10.31 0.85
C LEU A 542 -6.07 -11.16 2.12
N GLY A 543 -7.14 -11.50 2.83
CA GLY A 543 -7.06 -12.19 4.12
C GLY A 543 -6.48 -13.61 4.05
N SER A 544 -6.50 -14.25 2.88
CA SER A 544 -5.92 -15.59 2.67
C SER A 544 -4.41 -15.58 2.45
N TRP A 545 -3.79 -14.42 2.23
CA TRP A 545 -2.36 -14.32 1.96
C TRP A 545 -1.53 -14.71 3.19
N ASN A 546 -0.51 -15.54 2.97
CA ASN A 546 0.49 -15.87 4.00
C ASN A 546 1.56 -14.78 4.05
N ILE A 547 1.49 -13.90 5.05
CA ILE A 547 2.40 -12.75 5.21
C ILE A 547 3.48 -12.98 6.28
N SER A 548 3.70 -14.22 6.72
CA SER A 548 4.64 -14.54 7.80
C SER A 548 6.08 -14.09 7.55
N ASN A 549 6.51 -13.97 6.28
CA ASN A 549 7.84 -13.51 5.88
C ASN A 549 7.91 -12.02 5.51
N VAL A 550 6.78 -11.30 5.50
CA VAL A 550 6.75 -9.88 5.12
C VAL A 550 7.40 -9.06 6.25
N ALA A 551 8.50 -8.38 5.92
CA ALA A 551 9.25 -7.53 6.82
C ALA A 551 8.90 -6.05 6.68
N GLN A 552 8.33 -5.61 5.55
CA GLN A 552 7.98 -4.21 5.27
C GLN A 552 6.73 -4.10 4.38
N MET A 553 5.71 -3.34 4.83
CA MET A 553 4.45 -3.09 4.10
C MET A 553 3.87 -1.69 4.37
N SER A 554 4.75 -0.71 4.64
CA SER A 554 4.33 0.68 4.87
C SER A 554 3.56 1.23 3.66
N ASN A 555 2.50 2.01 3.91
CA ASN A 555 1.67 2.63 2.88
C ASN A 555 1.08 1.66 1.83
N MET A 556 0.96 0.37 2.13
CA MET A 556 0.56 -0.66 1.16
C MET A 556 -0.82 -0.40 0.53
N LEU A 557 -1.79 0.13 1.29
CA LEU A 557 -3.20 0.23 0.90
C LEU A 557 -3.78 1.65 1.03
N VAL A 558 -2.91 2.66 1.16
CA VAL A 558 -3.33 4.07 1.24
C VAL A 558 -3.93 4.49 -0.10
N ASP A 559 -5.01 5.28 -0.05
CA ASP A 559 -5.76 5.79 -1.21
C ASP A 559 -6.31 4.70 -2.15
N THR A 560 -6.67 3.54 -1.57
CA THR A 560 -7.43 2.47 -2.23
C THR A 560 -8.93 2.60 -1.98
N ALA A 561 -9.76 1.90 -2.78
CA ALA A 561 -11.20 1.77 -2.55
C ALA A 561 -11.57 0.62 -1.59
N LEU A 562 -10.63 0.16 -0.76
CA LEU A 562 -10.82 -1.02 0.09
C LEU A 562 -12.05 -0.85 1.01
N SER A 563 -13.02 -1.74 0.83
CA SER A 563 -14.24 -1.80 1.63
C SER A 563 -13.95 -2.28 3.06
N PHE A 564 -14.84 -1.93 4.00
CA PHE A 564 -14.69 -2.43 5.37
C PHE A 564 -14.86 -3.96 5.44
N GLU A 565 -15.59 -4.59 4.52
CA GLU A 565 -15.70 -6.05 4.42
C GLU A 565 -14.36 -6.69 4.08
N ASN A 566 -13.67 -6.20 3.05
CA ASN A 566 -12.37 -6.72 2.65
C ASN A 566 -11.28 -6.37 3.68
N TYR A 567 -11.33 -5.18 4.29
CA TYR A 567 -10.41 -4.85 5.38
C TYR A 567 -10.64 -5.71 6.62
N ASN A 568 -11.89 -6.01 6.99
CA ASN A 568 -12.18 -6.95 8.08
C ASN A 568 -11.63 -8.35 7.77
N ALA A 569 -11.78 -8.83 6.53
CA ALA A 569 -11.24 -10.12 6.12
C ALA A 569 -9.72 -10.17 6.17
N LEU A 570 -9.04 -9.09 5.74
CA LEU A 570 -7.59 -8.90 5.84
C LEU A 570 -7.12 -9.00 7.29
N LEU A 571 -7.68 -8.18 8.18
CA LEU A 571 -7.31 -8.19 9.61
C LEU A 571 -7.51 -9.57 10.24
N ASN A 572 -8.67 -10.19 10.01
CA ASN A 572 -9.01 -11.50 10.56
C ASN A 572 -8.08 -12.61 10.05
N GLY A 573 -7.76 -12.60 8.76
CA GLY A 573 -6.90 -13.60 8.13
C GLY A 573 -5.43 -13.48 8.54
N TRP A 574 -4.95 -12.27 8.81
CA TRP A 574 -3.56 -12.03 9.21
C TRP A 574 -3.33 -12.24 10.71
N ALA A 575 -4.31 -11.91 11.55
CA ALA A 575 -4.21 -12.06 13.00
C ALA A 575 -4.05 -13.52 13.49
N ILE A 576 -4.42 -14.51 12.67
CA ILE A 576 -4.27 -15.94 12.99
C ILE A 576 -2.89 -16.50 12.60
N GLN A 577 -2.05 -15.72 11.91
CA GLN A 577 -0.75 -16.15 11.42
C GLN A 577 0.35 -15.82 12.44
N SER A 578 1.54 -16.42 12.26
CA SER A 578 2.75 -16.01 12.98
C SER A 578 3.48 -14.93 12.17
N VAL A 579 3.04 -13.69 12.33
CA VAL A 579 3.55 -12.53 11.58
C VAL A 579 4.77 -11.89 12.26
N GLN A 580 5.52 -11.08 11.52
CA GLN A 580 6.63 -10.29 12.08
C GLN A 580 6.11 -9.22 13.06
N GLU A 581 6.89 -8.92 14.09
CA GLU A 581 6.58 -7.87 15.07
C GLU A 581 6.89 -6.47 14.52
N GLY A 582 6.15 -5.46 14.99
CA GLY A 582 6.49 -4.06 14.72
C GLY A 582 6.22 -3.57 13.29
N LEU A 583 5.43 -4.31 12.50
CA LEU A 583 5.09 -3.89 11.14
C LEU A 583 4.20 -2.65 11.14
N GLN A 584 4.41 -1.79 10.14
CA GLN A 584 3.54 -0.65 9.87
C GLN A 584 2.58 -1.03 8.74
N LEU A 585 1.27 -0.88 9.00
CA LEU A 585 0.21 -1.04 8.02
C LEU A 585 -0.59 0.26 7.95
N ASP A 586 -0.52 0.95 6.81
CA ASP A 586 -1.31 2.15 6.56
C ASP A 586 -2.36 1.84 5.50
N VAL A 587 -3.63 2.04 5.85
CA VAL A 587 -4.80 1.87 4.96
C VAL A 587 -5.58 3.18 4.78
N GLY A 588 -5.06 4.30 5.30
CA GLY A 588 -5.69 5.61 5.18
C GLY A 588 -7.00 5.74 5.96
N ALA A 589 -8.05 6.25 5.31
CA ALA A 589 -9.35 6.50 5.93
C ALA A 589 -10.26 5.25 6.00
N VAL A 590 -9.78 4.08 5.55
CA VAL A 590 -10.55 2.83 5.55
C VAL A 590 -10.87 2.41 6.98
N ARG A 591 -12.14 2.14 7.27
CA ARG A 591 -12.64 1.79 8.61
C ARG A 591 -12.85 0.28 8.72
N PHE A 592 -12.77 -0.25 9.94
CA PHE A 592 -13.10 -1.65 10.24
C PHE A 592 -14.33 -1.72 11.16
N THR A 593 -14.95 -2.90 11.29
CA THR A 593 -16.14 -3.08 12.15
C THR A 593 -15.82 -3.94 13.37
N ASN A 594 -16.80 -4.11 14.27
CA ASN A 594 -16.68 -5.03 15.41
C ASN A 594 -16.26 -6.45 15.01
N ALA A 595 -16.56 -6.87 13.77
CA ALA A 595 -16.17 -8.19 13.25
C ALA A 595 -14.65 -8.40 13.12
N ALA A 596 -13.83 -7.34 13.17
CA ALA A 596 -12.38 -7.43 13.08
C ALA A 596 -11.65 -6.76 14.26
N GLN A 597 -12.38 -6.27 15.26
CA GLN A 597 -11.78 -5.57 16.41
C GLN A 597 -10.81 -6.47 17.18
N GLU A 598 -11.18 -7.72 17.44
CA GLU A 598 -10.29 -8.67 18.14
C GLU A 598 -9.03 -8.97 17.34
N ALA A 599 -9.17 -9.17 16.02
CA ALA A 599 -8.04 -9.41 15.13
C ALA A 599 -7.09 -8.21 15.05
N ARG A 600 -7.64 -7.00 14.95
CA ARG A 600 -6.85 -5.76 14.99
C ARG A 600 -6.09 -5.64 16.31
N ASN A 601 -6.74 -5.92 17.44
CA ASN A 601 -6.09 -5.89 18.76
C ASN A 601 -4.96 -6.93 18.86
N VAL A 602 -5.11 -8.12 18.25
CA VAL A 602 -4.02 -9.10 18.20
C VAL A 602 -2.81 -8.52 17.44
N LEU A 603 -3.04 -7.93 16.27
CA LEU A 603 -1.96 -7.33 15.47
C LEU A 603 -1.27 -6.17 16.22
N THR A 604 -2.02 -5.29 16.89
CA THR A 604 -1.44 -4.15 17.61
C THR A 604 -0.84 -4.52 18.97
N ASP A 605 -1.53 -5.35 19.76
CA ASP A 605 -1.18 -5.54 21.18
C ASP A 605 -0.24 -6.73 21.38
N VAL A 606 -0.35 -7.76 20.53
CA VAL A 606 0.51 -8.96 20.59
C VAL A 606 1.72 -8.78 19.68
N PHE A 607 1.49 -8.40 18.42
CA PHE A 607 2.57 -8.25 17.43
C PHE A 607 3.15 -6.83 17.37
N SER A 608 2.68 -5.89 18.21
CA SER A 608 3.19 -4.52 18.28
C SER A 608 3.12 -3.76 16.95
N TRP A 609 2.15 -4.09 16.08
CA TRP A 609 1.98 -3.37 14.82
C TRP A 609 1.54 -1.93 15.03
N SER A 610 1.99 -1.05 14.13
CA SER A 610 1.46 0.31 13.98
C SER A 610 0.46 0.33 12.84
N ILE A 611 -0.83 0.36 13.16
CA ILE A 611 -1.92 0.40 12.17
C ILE A 611 -2.50 1.82 12.10
N SER A 612 -2.44 2.43 10.91
CA SER A 612 -3.07 3.71 10.60
C SER A 612 -4.30 3.47 9.72
N ASP A 613 -5.48 3.56 10.33
CA ASP A 613 -6.79 3.32 9.70
C ASP A 613 -7.83 4.34 10.15
N GLY A 614 -9.01 4.34 9.53
CA GLY A 614 -10.15 5.21 9.87
C GLY A 614 -10.87 4.84 11.18
N GLY A 615 -10.31 3.91 11.96
CA GLY A 615 -10.87 3.45 13.22
C GLY A 615 -12.11 2.57 13.08
N LEU A 616 -12.73 2.30 14.24
CA LEU A 616 -13.91 1.45 14.35
C LEU A 616 -15.14 2.17 13.77
N PHE A 617 -15.90 1.47 12.93
CA PHE A 617 -17.20 1.87 12.41
C PHE A 617 -18.28 0.95 13.01
N THR A 618 -19.30 1.56 13.60
CA THR A 618 -20.39 0.85 14.31
C THR A 618 -21.76 1.38 13.87
N ALA A 619 -22.83 0.68 14.26
CA ALA A 619 -24.17 1.26 14.17
C ALA A 619 -24.27 2.51 15.09
N PRO A 620 -25.16 3.47 14.81
CA PRO A 620 -25.34 4.63 15.67
C PRO A 620 -25.73 4.17 17.07
N GLN A 621 -25.36 4.93 18.11
CA GLN A 621 -25.69 4.66 19.50
C GLN A 621 -26.10 5.96 20.17
N LEU A 622 -27.41 6.27 20.11
CA LEU A 622 -27.94 7.49 20.71
C LEU A 622 -27.91 7.40 22.23
N LYS A 623 -27.37 8.44 22.88
CA LYS A 623 -27.48 8.70 24.31
C LYS A 623 -28.50 9.81 24.52
N THR A 624 -29.51 9.53 25.35
CA THR A 624 -30.65 10.42 25.54
C THR A 624 -30.63 11.07 26.91
N LYS A 625 -31.10 12.31 26.95
CA LYS A 625 -31.32 13.12 28.16
C LYS A 625 -32.78 13.55 28.16
N ALA A 626 -33.33 13.86 29.33
CA ALA A 626 -34.63 14.53 29.39
C ALA A 626 -34.54 15.90 28.72
N ILE A 627 -35.52 16.25 27.89
CA ILE A 627 -35.59 17.49 27.14
C ILE A 627 -36.84 18.26 27.58
N THR A 628 -36.65 19.54 27.91
CA THR A 628 -37.74 20.46 28.20
C THR A 628 -37.91 21.42 27.04
N TYR A 629 -39.11 21.46 26.48
CA TYR A 629 -39.52 22.50 25.55
C TYR A 629 -40.46 23.48 26.24
N TYR A 630 -40.63 24.63 25.61
CA TYR A 630 -41.53 25.68 26.09
C TYR A 630 -42.53 26.00 24.99
N GLN A 631 -43.81 26.03 25.36
CA GLN A 631 -44.90 26.23 24.41
C GLN A 631 -44.70 27.54 23.62
N GLY A 632 -44.83 27.47 22.29
CA GLY A 632 -44.74 28.63 21.41
C GLY A 632 -43.32 29.13 21.13
N LEU A 633 -42.29 28.54 21.76
CA LEU A 633 -40.88 28.85 21.50
C LEU A 633 -40.25 27.78 20.60
N ALA A 634 -39.56 28.23 19.55
CA ALA A 634 -38.83 27.34 18.67
C ALA A 634 -37.55 26.85 19.36
N SER A 635 -37.23 25.57 19.22
CA SER A 635 -36.04 24.96 19.84
C SER A 635 -35.53 23.79 19.02
N THR A 636 -34.24 23.54 19.13
CA THR A 636 -33.52 22.42 18.52
C THR A 636 -32.67 21.76 19.60
N PHE A 637 -32.80 20.44 19.73
CA PHE A 637 -32.00 19.64 20.66
C PHE A 637 -31.35 18.48 19.92
N GLY A 638 -30.02 18.50 19.87
CA GLY A 638 -29.25 17.36 19.40
C GLY A 638 -29.21 16.25 20.45
N LEU A 639 -29.40 15.02 19.99
CA LEU A 639 -29.15 13.84 20.80
C LEU A 639 -27.65 13.53 20.73
N ASN A 640 -27.06 13.01 21.80
CA ASN A 640 -25.65 12.61 21.73
C ASN A 640 -25.56 11.27 21.00
N ASN A 641 -24.59 11.09 20.11
CA ASN A 641 -24.33 9.81 19.45
C ASN A 641 -22.91 9.35 19.80
N SER A 642 -22.78 8.12 20.32
CA SER A 642 -21.47 7.50 20.59
C SER A 642 -21.14 6.34 19.65
N GLY A 643 -22.00 6.07 18.67
CA GLY A 643 -21.80 5.04 17.64
C GLY A 643 -21.37 5.66 16.31
N GLY A 644 -21.57 4.92 15.22
CA GLY A 644 -21.35 5.45 13.88
C GLY A 644 -22.38 6.51 13.47
N GLU A 645 -22.05 7.22 12.40
CA GLU A 645 -22.84 8.33 11.87
C GLU A 645 -24.19 7.81 11.35
N PRO A 646 -25.33 8.42 11.75
CA PRO A 646 -26.64 8.03 11.28
C PRO A 646 -26.93 8.55 9.87
N THR A 647 -27.56 7.73 9.04
CA THR A 647 -28.11 8.12 7.74
C THR A 647 -29.61 8.37 7.78
N ASP A 648 -30.29 7.93 8.85
CA ASP A 648 -31.72 8.16 9.07
C ASP A 648 -32.04 8.25 10.58
N CYS A 649 -33.00 9.12 10.91
CA CYS A 649 -33.51 9.35 12.26
C CYS A 649 -35.03 9.44 12.23
N SER A 650 -35.72 8.64 13.04
CA SER A 650 -37.19 8.57 13.03
C SER A 650 -37.80 8.40 14.41
N SER A 651 -39.09 8.75 14.52
CA SER A 651 -39.91 8.54 15.72
C SER A 651 -41.38 8.37 15.33
N LEU A 652 -42.14 7.64 16.14
CA LEU A 652 -43.56 7.34 15.89
C LEU A 652 -44.53 8.32 16.56
N ASP A 653 -44.16 8.93 17.70
CA ASP A 653 -45.11 9.62 18.58
C ASP A 653 -44.56 10.96 19.14
N LEU A 654 -43.91 11.78 18.31
CA LEU A 654 -43.45 13.10 18.76
C LEU A 654 -44.62 14.04 19.10
N PRO A 655 -44.49 14.90 20.13
CA PRO A 655 -45.46 15.94 20.43
C PRO A 655 -45.74 16.87 19.24
N VAL A 656 -46.98 17.37 19.15
CA VAL A 656 -47.41 18.22 18.02
C VAL A 656 -46.56 19.49 17.94
N GLY A 657 -45.93 19.68 16.78
CA GLY A 657 -45.04 20.81 16.49
C GLY A 657 -43.55 20.45 16.58
N LEU A 658 -43.20 19.20 16.94
CA LEU A 658 -41.84 18.68 16.92
C LEU A 658 -41.62 17.67 15.79
N SER A 659 -40.38 17.57 15.32
CA SER A 659 -39.90 16.60 14.33
C SER A 659 -38.49 16.11 14.70
N VAL A 660 -38.10 14.94 14.21
CA VAL A 660 -36.72 14.43 14.33
C VAL A 660 -36.09 14.28 12.95
N THR A 661 -34.83 14.70 12.83
CA THR A 661 -34.04 14.62 11.59
C THR A 661 -32.60 14.22 11.91
N VAL A 662 -31.83 13.80 10.91
CA VAL A 662 -30.36 13.74 11.03
C VAL A 662 -29.85 15.16 11.24
N SER A 663 -28.88 15.34 12.13
CA SER A 663 -28.27 16.64 12.41
C SER A 663 -27.57 17.21 11.18
N ASP A 664 -27.44 18.54 11.11
CA ASP A 664 -26.87 19.22 9.94
C ASP A 664 -25.42 18.80 9.64
N ASP A 665 -24.67 18.35 10.65
CA ASP A 665 -23.30 17.84 10.53
C ASP A 665 -23.23 16.32 10.23
N GLY A 666 -24.37 15.63 10.19
CA GLY A 666 -24.47 14.20 9.93
C GLY A 666 -24.01 13.29 11.08
N THR A 667 -23.68 13.84 12.26
CA THR A 667 -23.09 13.05 13.34
C THR A 667 -24.13 12.44 14.28
N SER A 668 -25.36 12.97 14.30
CA SER A 668 -26.41 12.55 15.23
C SER A 668 -27.84 12.79 14.72
N CYS A 669 -28.82 12.76 15.61
CA CYS A 669 -30.21 13.11 15.38
C CYS A 669 -30.61 14.36 16.18
N ASP A 670 -31.33 15.27 15.55
CA ASP A 670 -31.88 16.49 16.16
C ASP A 670 -33.39 16.39 16.30
N ILE A 671 -33.92 16.76 17.46
CA ILE A 671 -35.35 17.01 17.65
C ILE A 671 -35.57 18.52 17.58
N THR A 672 -36.41 18.96 16.64
CA THR A 672 -36.61 20.37 16.30
C THR A 672 -38.08 20.73 16.23
N GLY A 673 -38.42 21.98 16.53
CA GLY A 673 -39.75 22.51 16.24
C GLY A 673 -40.26 23.54 17.24
N THR A 674 -41.57 23.81 17.19
CA THR A 674 -42.28 24.77 18.06
C THR A 674 -43.52 24.09 18.62
N PRO A 675 -43.47 23.59 19.86
CA PRO A 675 -44.61 22.89 20.43
C PRO A 675 -45.79 23.83 20.65
N THR A 676 -46.99 23.34 20.38
CA THR A 676 -48.21 24.16 20.36
C THR A 676 -49.04 24.08 21.64
N SER A 677 -48.79 23.08 22.49
CA SER A 677 -49.49 22.87 23.77
C SER A 677 -48.54 22.32 24.82
N THR A 678 -48.77 22.67 26.10
CA THR A 678 -48.07 22.06 27.22
C THR A 678 -48.34 20.57 27.34
N GLN A 679 -47.38 19.85 27.92
CA GLN A 679 -47.41 18.41 28.05
C GLN A 679 -46.57 17.97 29.24
N ALA A 680 -47.14 17.11 30.09
CA ALA A 680 -46.38 16.42 31.11
C ALA A 680 -45.30 15.51 30.48
N THR A 681 -44.25 15.22 31.25
CA THR A 681 -43.15 14.36 30.80
C THR A 681 -43.65 13.08 30.14
N THR A 682 -43.28 12.87 28.88
CA THR A 682 -43.64 11.71 28.06
C THR A 682 -42.37 11.10 27.48
N THR A 683 -42.17 9.80 27.67
CA THR A 683 -41.04 9.07 27.10
C THR A 683 -41.32 8.70 25.63
N ILE A 684 -40.49 9.17 24.71
CA ILE A 684 -40.57 8.94 23.28
C ILE A 684 -39.38 8.10 22.81
N THR A 685 -39.61 7.11 21.96
CA THR A 685 -38.53 6.35 21.31
C THR A 685 -38.07 7.07 20.04
N ILE A 686 -36.77 7.28 19.94
CA ILE A 686 -36.08 7.77 18.75
C ILE A 686 -35.20 6.64 18.20
N SER A 687 -35.32 6.37 16.91
CA SER A 687 -34.53 5.36 16.20
C SER A 687 -33.53 6.05 15.27
N ALA A 688 -32.25 5.70 15.38
CA ALA A 688 -31.20 6.10 14.46
C ALA A 688 -30.66 4.89 13.70
N SER A 689 -30.37 5.03 12.41
CA SER A 689 -29.84 3.91 11.62
C SER A 689 -28.77 4.32 10.62
N ASN A 690 -27.89 3.36 10.29
CA ASN A 690 -26.94 3.43 9.19
C ASN A 690 -26.80 2.05 8.51
N VAL A 691 -25.83 1.91 7.60
CA VAL A 691 -25.60 0.67 6.84
C VAL A 691 -25.27 -0.56 7.71
N LEU A 692 -24.81 -0.36 8.94
CA LEU A 692 -24.47 -1.43 9.88
C LEU A 692 -25.64 -1.83 10.80
N GLY A 693 -26.70 -1.02 10.88
CA GLY A 693 -27.89 -1.31 11.67
C GLY A 693 -28.52 -0.08 12.31
N SER A 694 -29.44 -0.33 13.24
CA SER A 694 -30.19 0.71 13.96
C SER A 694 -30.04 0.59 15.47
N SER A 695 -30.17 1.72 16.18
CA SER A 695 -30.37 1.76 17.62
C SER A 695 -31.58 2.61 17.99
N ASP A 696 -32.27 2.17 19.03
CA ASP A 696 -33.39 2.87 19.62
C ASP A 696 -32.98 3.43 20.97
N SER A 697 -33.34 4.68 21.23
CA SER A 697 -33.15 5.31 22.53
C SER A 697 -34.40 6.04 22.99
N SER A 698 -34.63 6.05 24.29
CA SER A 698 -35.81 6.67 24.91
C SER A 698 -35.49 8.06 25.43
N VAL A 699 -36.22 9.08 24.96
CA VAL A 699 -36.08 10.49 25.34
C VAL A 699 -37.31 10.91 26.15
N ASP A 700 -37.12 11.43 27.35
CA ASP A 700 -38.20 12.05 28.11
C ASP A 700 -38.42 13.49 27.65
N ILE A 701 -39.59 13.80 27.09
CA ILE A 701 -39.94 15.14 26.62
C ILE A 701 -40.99 15.77 27.54
N THR A 702 -40.72 16.97 28.04
CA THR A 702 -41.65 17.80 28.82
C THR A 702 -41.90 19.12 28.10
N ILE A 703 -43.15 19.63 28.10
CA ILE A 703 -43.48 20.94 27.50
C ILE A 703 -44.12 21.84 28.56
N LEU A 704 -43.43 22.91 28.96
CA LEU A 704 -43.84 23.86 29.99
C LEU A 704 -44.36 25.19 29.40
N GLU A 705 -45.06 25.99 30.20
CA GLU A 705 -45.37 27.39 29.84
C GLU A 705 -44.17 28.28 30.14
N GLU A 706 -44.00 29.37 29.39
CA GLU A 706 -42.94 30.35 29.66
C GLU A 706 -43.25 31.17 30.92
N THR A 707 -42.24 31.37 31.78
CA THR A 707 -42.28 32.38 32.85
C THR A 707 -41.22 33.45 32.64
N ALA A 708 -41.46 34.64 33.19
CA ALA A 708 -40.61 35.80 32.94
C ALA A 708 -39.20 35.65 33.54
N PHE A 709 -38.19 36.17 32.82
CA PHE A 709 -36.87 36.47 33.35
C PHE A 709 -36.95 37.78 34.15
N ILE A 710 -36.67 37.74 35.46
CA ILE A 710 -36.84 38.88 36.37
C ILE A 710 -35.49 39.32 36.94
N THR A 711 -35.20 40.62 36.84
CA THR A 711 -33.96 41.24 37.30
C THR A 711 -34.23 42.48 38.12
N THR A 712 -33.36 42.81 39.08
CA THR A 712 -33.44 44.07 39.84
C THR A 712 -32.33 45.01 39.40
N TRP A 713 -32.69 46.26 39.09
CA TRP A 713 -31.78 47.30 38.61
C TRP A 713 -31.82 48.52 39.53
N LYS A 714 -30.67 49.16 39.72
CA LYS A 714 -30.50 50.43 40.42
C LYS A 714 -30.05 51.51 39.44
N THR A 715 -30.99 52.36 39.07
CA THR A 715 -30.86 53.33 37.97
C THR A 715 -29.75 54.37 38.17
N ASP A 716 -29.45 54.75 39.42
CA ASP A 716 -28.45 55.75 39.80
C ASP A 716 -27.05 55.18 40.10
N ASN A 717 -26.85 53.87 39.88
CA ASN A 717 -25.51 53.31 39.83
C ASN A 717 -24.78 53.79 38.56
N PRO A 718 -23.43 53.81 38.55
CA PRO A 718 -22.67 54.20 37.37
C PRO A 718 -23.05 53.39 36.12
N GLY A 719 -23.24 54.07 34.98
CA GLY A 719 -23.56 53.45 33.70
C GLY A 719 -23.54 54.47 32.55
N VAL A 720 -23.95 54.04 31.35
CA VAL A 720 -23.98 54.88 30.14
C VAL A 720 -25.20 55.78 30.13
N THR A 721 -26.32 55.23 30.58
CA THR A 721 -27.59 55.94 30.58
C THR A 721 -27.68 56.86 31.79
N ASP A 722 -28.55 57.87 31.73
CA ASP A 722 -28.74 58.83 32.82
C ASP A 722 -29.13 58.14 34.14
N ASP A 723 -28.95 58.80 35.29
CA ASP A 723 -29.23 58.24 36.63
C ASP A 723 -30.69 57.77 36.83
N ASN A 724 -31.62 58.12 35.94
CA ASN A 724 -33.00 57.66 35.93
C ASN A 724 -33.32 56.74 34.75
N GLN A 725 -32.32 56.11 34.13
CA GLN A 725 -32.46 55.27 32.96
C GLN A 725 -31.76 53.92 33.13
N ILE A 726 -32.23 52.91 32.38
CA ILE A 726 -31.49 51.69 32.12
C ILE A 726 -31.61 51.30 30.64
N ALA A 727 -30.62 50.56 30.13
CA ALA A 727 -30.62 49.95 28.82
C ALA A 727 -30.64 48.42 28.90
N ILE A 728 -31.53 47.79 28.13
CA ILE A 728 -31.44 46.36 27.80
C ILE A 728 -30.79 46.25 26.42
N SER A 729 -29.65 45.59 26.36
CA SER A 729 -28.92 45.34 25.12
C SER A 729 -29.17 43.92 24.60
N THR A 730 -29.08 43.76 23.29
CA THR A 730 -29.33 42.53 22.55
C THR A 730 -28.08 42.14 21.78
N ALA A 731 -27.84 40.84 21.67
CA ALA A 731 -26.69 40.35 20.93
C ALA A 731 -26.98 40.32 19.42
N PRO A 732 -26.00 40.66 18.57
CA PRO A 732 -26.21 40.71 17.12
C PRO A 732 -26.43 39.33 16.47
N ASP A 733 -26.07 38.25 17.16
CA ASP A 733 -26.08 36.88 16.60
C ASP A 733 -27.46 36.22 16.65
N PHE A 734 -28.46 36.85 17.28
CA PHE A 734 -29.79 36.29 17.47
C PHE A 734 -30.89 37.25 17.06
N SER A 735 -32.05 36.69 16.71
CA SER A 735 -33.28 37.46 16.54
C SER A 735 -34.00 37.61 17.87
N TYR A 736 -34.43 38.84 18.17
CA TYR A 736 -35.17 39.18 19.38
C TYR A 736 -36.61 39.56 19.02
N ASN A 737 -37.55 39.20 19.88
CA ASN A 737 -38.94 39.65 19.83
C ASN A 737 -39.55 39.44 21.23
N TYR A 738 -39.26 40.38 22.13
CA TYR A 738 -39.58 40.24 23.56
C TYR A 738 -40.50 41.34 24.05
N ARG A 739 -41.15 41.06 25.17
CA ARG A 739 -41.93 41.99 25.97
C ARG A 739 -41.15 42.31 27.24
N VAL A 740 -41.04 43.59 27.59
CA VAL A 740 -40.41 44.04 28.82
C VAL A 740 -41.42 44.86 29.65
N ASP A 741 -41.59 44.46 30.91
CA ASP A 741 -42.27 45.25 31.94
C ASP A 741 -41.20 45.88 32.83
N TRP A 742 -41.20 47.22 32.90
CA TRP A 742 -40.15 47.99 33.57
C TRP A 742 -40.36 48.11 35.09
N GLY A 743 -41.46 47.58 35.63
CA GLY A 743 -41.74 47.60 37.07
C GLY A 743 -42.22 48.95 37.61
N ASP A 744 -42.33 49.97 36.76
CA ASP A 744 -42.93 51.28 37.09
C ASP A 744 -44.38 51.43 36.54
N GLY A 745 -44.93 50.34 35.98
CA GLY A 745 -46.23 50.28 35.33
C GLY A 745 -46.21 50.54 33.82
N SER A 746 -45.03 50.81 33.24
CA SER A 746 -44.83 50.86 31.79
C SER A 746 -44.36 49.53 31.22
N VAL A 747 -44.77 49.25 29.98
CA VAL A 747 -44.51 48.00 29.26
C VAL A 747 -44.22 48.33 27.80
N ASP A 748 -43.18 47.69 27.25
CA ASP A 748 -42.92 47.65 25.81
C ASP A 748 -43.15 46.24 25.27
N GLU A 749 -43.81 46.16 24.12
CA GLU A 749 -44.20 44.92 23.45
C GLU A 749 -43.49 44.82 22.09
N ASN A 750 -43.19 43.61 21.64
CA ASN A 750 -42.55 43.33 20.36
C ASN A 750 -41.19 44.04 20.16
N VAL A 751 -40.39 44.12 21.22
CA VAL A 751 -39.06 44.71 21.16
C VAL A 751 -38.12 43.76 20.41
N THR A 752 -37.47 44.24 19.35
CA THR A 752 -36.63 43.42 18.46
C THR A 752 -35.13 43.73 18.55
N GLY A 753 -34.71 44.61 19.47
CA GLY A 753 -33.33 45.05 19.62
C GLY A 753 -33.10 45.77 20.94
N ASP A 754 -32.03 46.56 21.00
CA ASP A 754 -31.69 47.36 22.19
C ASP A 754 -32.80 48.36 22.52
N ILE A 755 -33.06 48.56 23.81
CA ILE A 755 -34.07 49.51 24.29
C ILE A 755 -33.59 50.22 25.57
N VAL A 756 -33.88 51.50 25.67
CA VAL A 756 -33.59 52.35 26.84
C VAL A 756 -34.90 52.84 27.43
N HIS A 757 -35.07 52.67 28.74
CA HIS A 757 -36.23 53.18 29.46
C HIS A 757 -35.85 54.34 30.39
N THR A 758 -36.78 55.28 30.56
CA THR A 758 -36.60 56.45 31.43
C THR A 758 -37.63 56.46 32.54
N TYR A 759 -37.17 56.29 33.77
CA TYR A 759 -37.98 56.34 34.98
C TYR A 759 -38.23 57.78 35.43
N ALA A 760 -39.36 58.01 36.08
CA ALA A 760 -39.70 59.33 36.63
C ALA A 760 -38.78 59.76 37.79
N VAL A 761 -38.27 58.79 38.57
CA VAL A 761 -37.39 59.01 39.72
C VAL A 761 -36.29 57.96 39.73
N PRO A 762 -35.01 58.34 39.92
CA PRO A 762 -33.95 57.39 40.21
C PRO A 762 -34.28 56.51 41.42
N SER A 763 -34.34 55.19 41.23
CA SER A 763 -34.60 54.21 42.28
C SER A 763 -34.17 52.79 41.86
N GLU A 764 -34.57 51.82 42.66
CA GLU A 764 -34.49 50.39 42.36
C GLU A 764 -35.79 49.91 41.70
N TYR A 765 -35.67 49.18 40.59
CA TYR A 765 -36.79 48.67 39.81
C TYR A 765 -36.59 47.20 39.46
N GLN A 766 -37.67 46.41 39.56
CA GLN A 766 -37.70 45.04 39.04
C GLN A 766 -38.20 45.04 37.61
N VAL A 767 -37.42 44.47 36.71
CA VAL A 767 -37.70 44.39 35.28
C VAL A 767 -37.99 42.94 34.93
N SER A 768 -39.11 42.67 34.25
CA SER A 768 -39.51 41.33 33.83
C SER A 768 -39.60 41.22 32.31
N ILE A 769 -38.99 40.17 31.74
CA ILE A 769 -38.86 39.96 30.30
C ILE A 769 -39.49 38.61 29.91
N THR A 770 -40.31 38.61 28.85
CA THR A 770 -40.98 37.41 28.27
C THR A 770 -40.88 37.45 26.74
N GLY A 771 -41.16 36.34 26.04
CA GLY A 771 -41.11 36.25 24.58
C GLY A 771 -39.77 35.74 24.04
N ILE A 772 -39.37 36.10 22.82
CA ILE A 772 -38.11 35.63 22.23
C ILE A 772 -36.95 36.51 22.73
N PHE A 773 -36.29 36.08 23.79
CA PHE A 773 -35.12 36.73 24.39
C PHE A 773 -34.00 35.69 24.65
N PRO A 774 -33.21 35.34 23.61
CA PRO A 774 -32.36 34.15 23.59
C PRO A 774 -31.11 34.22 24.47
N GLN A 775 -30.66 35.44 24.83
CA GLN A 775 -29.61 35.66 25.83
C GLN A 775 -29.65 37.09 26.38
N PRO A 776 -29.32 37.30 27.67
CA PRO A 776 -28.88 38.61 28.16
C PRO A 776 -27.53 38.96 27.53
N TYR A 777 -27.22 40.24 27.37
CA TYR A 777 -26.00 40.65 26.69
C TYR A 777 -25.48 42.00 27.16
N PHE A 778 -24.17 42.09 27.45
CA PHE A 778 -23.46 43.34 27.68
C PHE A 778 -22.25 43.44 26.72
N THR A 779 -22.08 44.60 26.08
CA THR A 779 -21.06 44.80 25.03
C THR A 779 -19.65 44.97 25.61
N ASN A 780 -18.64 44.54 24.85
CA ASN A 780 -17.24 44.86 25.12
C ASN A 780 -16.85 46.15 24.38
N THR A 781 -16.91 47.28 25.07
CA THR A 781 -16.08 48.43 24.69
C THR A 781 -14.83 48.37 25.56
N PHE A 782 -13.64 48.44 24.95
CA PHE A 782 -12.36 48.59 25.67
C PHE A 782 -12.27 49.89 26.49
N ASP A 783 -13.34 50.68 26.50
CA ASP A 783 -13.63 51.69 27.50
C ASP A 783 -14.47 51.05 28.63
N SER A 784 -13.83 50.82 29.78
CA SER A 784 -14.44 50.24 30.99
C SER A 784 -15.45 51.17 31.67
N SER A 785 -15.87 52.28 31.04
CA SER A 785 -16.80 53.25 31.60
C SER A 785 -18.21 53.23 30.99
N LEU A 786 -18.54 52.34 30.03
CA LEU A 786 -19.76 52.53 29.23
C LEU A 786 -20.59 51.25 28.92
N THR A 787 -21.12 50.58 29.95
CA THR A 787 -22.41 49.83 29.89
C THR A 787 -23.20 50.06 31.17
N ASP A 788 -24.52 49.80 31.17
CA ASP A 788 -25.34 49.83 32.39
C ASP A 788 -25.17 48.58 33.28
N SER A 789 -24.11 47.80 33.06
CA SER A 789 -23.85 46.53 33.77
C SER A 789 -23.74 46.70 35.29
N ALA A 790 -23.19 47.82 35.78
CA ALA A 790 -23.14 48.10 37.21
C ALA A 790 -24.50 48.54 37.79
N LYS A 791 -25.47 48.90 36.94
CA LYS A 791 -26.87 49.16 37.34
C LYS A 791 -27.63 47.87 37.63
N LEU A 792 -27.24 46.72 37.07
CA LEU A 792 -27.84 45.43 37.41
C LEU A 792 -27.37 44.96 38.80
N LEU A 793 -28.31 44.75 39.71
CA LEU A 793 -28.05 44.27 41.07
C LEU A 793 -28.24 42.76 41.21
N SER A 794 -29.32 42.21 40.64
CA SER A 794 -29.63 40.79 40.84
C SER A 794 -30.44 40.17 39.73
N VAL A 795 -30.29 38.85 39.59
CA VAL A 795 -31.25 37.97 38.91
C VAL A 795 -32.15 37.38 39.99
N GLU A 796 -33.44 37.73 39.94
CA GLU A 796 -34.44 37.21 40.88
C GLU A 796 -35.09 35.93 40.35
N GLN A 797 -35.22 35.81 39.02
CA GLN A 797 -35.79 34.64 38.37
C GLN A 797 -35.19 34.46 36.97
N TRP A 798 -34.68 33.26 36.63
CA TRP A 798 -34.19 32.93 35.28
C TRP A 798 -35.32 32.79 34.25
N GLY A 799 -36.50 32.39 34.72
CA GLY A 799 -37.68 32.10 33.91
C GLY A 799 -37.65 30.68 33.33
N GLN A 800 -38.83 30.11 33.10
CA GLN A 800 -39.01 28.83 32.40
C GLN A 800 -38.83 29.07 30.90
N ARG A 801 -37.59 29.04 30.43
CA ARG A 801 -37.25 29.28 29.02
C ARG A 801 -35.91 28.64 28.63
N PRO A 802 -35.69 28.33 27.34
CA PRO A 802 -34.41 27.81 26.90
C PRO A 802 -33.45 28.98 26.61
N TRP A 803 -32.29 29.00 27.26
CA TRP A 803 -31.22 29.92 26.89
C TRP A 803 -30.41 29.35 25.72
N LEU A 804 -30.17 30.17 24.69
CA LEU A 804 -29.40 29.73 23.51
C LEU A 804 -27.91 30.07 23.63
N SER A 805 -27.58 31.09 24.42
CA SER A 805 -26.20 31.44 24.77
C SER A 805 -26.18 32.22 26.08
N MET A 806 -25.03 32.23 26.76
CA MET A 806 -24.76 33.11 27.90
C MET A 806 -23.51 33.96 27.66
N ARG A 807 -23.09 34.10 26.40
CA ARG A 807 -21.87 34.81 26.04
C ARG A 807 -22.02 36.29 26.41
N ARG A 808 -21.22 36.74 27.37
CA ARG A 808 -21.26 38.11 27.94
C ARG A 808 -22.60 38.49 28.59
N ALA A 809 -23.38 37.53 29.07
CA ALA A 809 -24.68 37.82 29.69
C ALA A 809 -24.61 38.71 30.93
N PHE A 810 -23.49 38.69 31.66
CA PHE A 810 -23.26 39.49 32.87
C PHE A 810 -21.84 40.11 32.89
N PHE A 811 -21.34 40.47 31.71
CA PHE A 811 -20.03 41.11 31.56
C PHE A 811 -19.99 42.45 32.30
N ASN A 812 -18.96 42.68 33.13
CA ASN A 812 -18.79 43.85 34.00
C ASN A 812 -19.95 44.10 34.98
N CYS A 813 -20.75 43.09 35.33
CA CYS A 813 -21.82 43.23 36.31
C CYS A 813 -21.26 43.11 37.74
N VAL A 814 -20.54 44.15 38.18
CA VAL A 814 -19.80 44.17 39.45
C VAL A 814 -20.68 44.03 40.70
N ASN A 815 -21.99 44.31 40.61
CA ASN A 815 -22.92 44.27 41.73
C ASN A 815 -23.84 43.03 41.72
N LEU A 816 -23.64 42.11 40.77
CA LEU A 816 -24.57 41.00 40.50
C LEU A 816 -24.67 39.99 41.65
N VAL A 817 -25.90 39.70 42.07
CA VAL A 817 -26.24 38.59 42.95
C VAL A 817 -27.30 37.71 42.27
N ILE A 818 -27.14 36.38 42.32
CA ILE A 818 -28.14 35.42 41.85
C ILE A 818 -28.98 34.97 43.05
N ASN A 819 -30.23 35.41 43.09
CA ASN A 819 -31.17 35.11 44.19
C ASN A 819 -32.11 33.94 43.88
N ASP A 820 -32.22 33.55 42.61
CA ASP A 820 -33.11 32.46 42.18
C ASP A 820 -32.71 31.13 42.81
N LEU A 821 -33.70 30.36 43.26
CA LEU A 821 -33.53 29.00 43.79
C LEU A 821 -33.69 27.93 42.71
N GLU A 822 -34.19 28.30 41.53
CA GLU A 822 -34.25 27.45 40.35
C GLU A 822 -33.03 27.69 39.45
N ASN A 823 -32.51 26.62 38.85
CA ASN A 823 -31.36 26.71 37.96
C ASN A 823 -31.78 27.16 36.56
N PRO A 824 -30.96 27.94 35.85
CA PRO A 824 -31.23 28.27 34.46
C PRO A 824 -31.25 27.00 33.59
N ASP A 825 -32.18 26.95 32.63
CA ASP A 825 -32.15 25.91 31.60
C ASP A 825 -31.08 26.22 30.55
N LEU A 826 -29.92 25.60 30.73
CA LEU A 826 -28.72 25.77 29.90
C LEU A 826 -28.55 24.66 28.86
N ALA A 827 -29.56 23.81 28.65
CA ALA A 827 -29.42 22.63 27.81
C ALA A 827 -29.06 22.93 26.34
N GLN A 828 -29.32 24.15 25.85
CA GLN A 828 -28.95 24.61 24.51
C GLN A 828 -27.76 25.60 24.50
N VAL A 829 -27.15 25.90 25.65
CA VAL A 829 -26.06 26.87 25.75
C VAL A 829 -24.74 26.21 25.41
N LEU A 830 -24.22 26.47 24.20
CA LEU A 830 -22.88 26.01 23.81
C LEU A 830 -21.76 26.98 24.24
N ASN A 831 -22.09 28.25 24.47
CA ASN A 831 -21.11 29.32 24.72
C ASN A 831 -21.49 30.16 25.94
N MET A 832 -20.67 30.07 27.00
CA MET A 832 -20.72 30.89 28.22
C MET A 832 -19.51 31.84 28.32
N GLY A 833 -18.84 32.09 27.19
CA GLY A 833 -17.63 32.89 27.12
C GLY A 833 -17.84 34.30 27.69
N SER A 834 -16.98 34.68 28.63
CA SER A 834 -17.02 35.98 29.32
C SER A 834 -18.34 36.29 30.04
N MET A 835 -19.14 35.28 30.39
CA MET A 835 -20.44 35.47 31.05
C MET A 835 -20.33 36.36 32.30
N PHE A 836 -19.35 36.12 33.16
CA PHE A 836 -19.13 36.80 34.45
C PHE A 836 -17.79 37.53 34.52
N HIS A 837 -17.28 38.02 33.39
CA HIS A 837 -16.03 38.77 33.36
C HIS A 837 -16.14 40.06 34.21
N ASN A 838 -15.19 40.32 35.10
CA ASN A 838 -15.21 41.40 36.10
C ASN A 838 -16.50 41.46 36.94
N ALA A 839 -17.13 40.33 37.24
CA ALA A 839 -18.27 40.25 38.14
C ALA A 839 -17.79 40.04 39.59
N ASP A 840 -17.14 41.06 40.16
CA ASP A 840 -16.45 40.95 41.46
C ASP A 840 -17.37 40.48 42.59
N ASN A 841 -18.58 41.01 42.72
CA ASN A 841 -19.49 40.62 43.80
C ASN A 841 -20.45 39.48 43.43
N LEU A 842 -20.13 38.69 42.39
CA LEU A 842 -20.94 37.52 42.02
C LEU A 842 -21.14 36.60 43.23
N ALA A 843 -22.37 36.53 43.71
CA ALA A 843 -22.79 35.68 44.82
C ALA A 843 -24.05 34.89 44.42
N GLY A 844 -24.12 33.62 44.83
CA GLY A 844 -25.20 32.70 44.49
C GLY A 844 -24.73 31.24 44.47
N GLU A 845 -25.67 30.31 44.50
CA GLU A 845 -25.42 28.87 44.37
C GLU A 845 -25.33 28.50 42.87
N LEU A 846 -24.12 28.23 42.38
CA LEU A 846 -23.88 27.89 40.96
C LEU A 846 -23.60 26.41 40.72
N ASN A 847 -23.28 25.66 41.78
CA ASN A 847 -22.75 24.30 41.69
C ASN A 847 -23.71 23.32 41.01
N ASP A 848 -25.02 23.57 41.14
CA ASP A 848 -26.08 22.71 40.59
C ASP A 848 -26.46 23.05 39.14
N TRP A 849 -25.77 24.00 38.50
CA TRP A 849 -26.02 24.35 37.11
C TRP A 849 -25.60 23.23 36.16
N ASP A 850 -26.51 22.87 35.25
CA ASP A 850 -26.25 21.85 34.24
C ASP A 850 -25.52 22.47 33.04
N VAL A 851 -24.19 22.41 33.07
CA VAL A 851 -23.32 22.94 32.01
C VAL A 851 -22.81 21.88 31.02
N SER A 852 -23.41 20.69 31.04
CA SER A 852 -22.93 19.51 30.27
C SER A 852 -22.93 19.69 28.75
N ALA A 853 -23.67 20.67 28.22
CA ALA A 853 -23.70 21.00 26.78
C ALA A 853 -22.66 22.07 26.37
N VAL A 854 -22.05 22.77 27.33
CA VAL A 854 -21.21 23.95 27.06
C VAL A 854 -19.88 23.52 26.47
N THR A 855 -19.52 24.09 25.32
CA THR A 855 -18.24 23.81 24.64
C THR A 855 -17.22 24.93 24.79
N ASN A 856 -17.66 26.17 25.07
CA ASN A 856 -16.79 27.33 25.27
C ASN A 856 -17.08 28.04 26.62
N MET A 857 -16.07 28.06 27.49
CA MET A 857 -16.07 28.76 28.79
C MET A 857 -14.96 29.83 28.86
N SER A 858 -14.48 30.29 27.71
CA SER A 858 -13.35 31.23 27.65
C SER A 858 -13.62 32.53 28.42
N SER A 859 -12.68 32.95 29.25
CA SER A 859 -12.76 34.18 30.06
C SER A 859 -13.98 34.28 30.99
N MET A 860 -14.69 33.18 31.28
CA MET A 860 -15.98 33.20 31.99
C MET A 860 -15.94 34.00 33.30
N PHE A 861 -14.89 33.85 34.10
CA PHE A 861 -14.68 34.54 35.38
C PHE A 861 -13.44 35.45 35.38
N ALA A 862 -12.95 35.83 34.20
CA ALA A 862 -11.75 36.66 34.13
C ALA A 862 -11.97 38.04 34.78
N GLY A 863 -11.05 38.44 35.65
CA GLY A 863 -11.06 39.69 36.39
C GLY A 863 -12.04 39.75 37.56
N SER A 864 -12.73 38.66 37.87
CA SER A 864 -13.62 38.57 39.04
C SER A 864 -12.81 38.24 40.28
N ASP A 865 -12.20 39.25 40.88
CA ASP A 865 -11.14 39.12 41.88
C ASP A 865 -11.62 38.46 43.18
N PHE A 866 -12.91 38.60 43.50
CA PHE A 866 -13.54 38.07 44.73
C PHE A 866 -14.34 36.78 44.52
N PHE A 867 -14.43 36.28 43.28
CA PHE A 867 -15.17 35.05 42.97
C PHE A 867 -14.46 33.82 43.56
N ASP A 868 -15.20 33.03 44.34
CA ASP A 868 -14.74 31.75 44.92
C ASP A 868 -15.94 30.81 45.25
N SER A 869 -17.05 30.93 44.51
CA SER A 869 -18.21 30.05 44.69
C SER A 869 -17.92 28.63 44.19
N ASP A 870 -18.46 27.62 44.87
CA ASP A 870 -18.29 26.21 44.49
C ASP A 870 -18.92 25.92 43.11
N ILE A 871 -18.09 25.32 42.24
CA ILE A 871 -18.43 24.87 40.89
C ILE A 871 -17.84 23.48 40.62
N SER A 872 -17.47 22.76 41.68
CA SER A 872 -16.80 21.46 41.59
C SER A 872 -17.67 20.36 40.99
N ALA A 873 -18.99 20.49 41.03
CA ALA A 873 -19.95 19.51 40.52
C ALA A 873 -20.28 19.67 39.03
N TRP A 874 -19.73 20.69 38.36
CA TRP A 874 -19.98 20.92 36.94
C TRP A 874 -19.42 19.80 36.06
N ASP A 875 -20.26 19.31 35.15
CA ASP A 875 -19.84 18.42 34.06
C ASP A 875 -19.28 19.25 32.90
N VAL A 876 -17.96 19.29 32.79
CA VAL A 876 -17.23 20.03 31.75
C VAL A 876 -16.70 19.13 30.63
N SER A 877 -17.18 17.87 30.53
CA SER A 877 -16.68 16.88 29.57
C SER A 877 -16.85 17.29 28.10
N ALA A 878 -17.79 18.20 27.80
CA ALA A 878 -18.00 18.76 26.46
C ALA A 878 -17.12 20.00 26.15
N VAL A 879 -16.44 20.58 27.14
CA VAL A 879 -15.70 21.84 26.97
C VAL A 879 -14.45 21.63 26.12
N THR A 880 -14.27 22.49 25.13
CA THR A 880 -13.10 22.49 24.22
C THR A 880 -12.19 23.70 24.43
N ASP A 881 -12.71 24.82 24.94
CA ASP A 881 -11.98 26.07 25.18
C ASP A 881 -12.24 26.61 26.60
N MET A 882 -11.20 26.61 27.43
CA MET A 882 -11.17 27.20 28.78
C MET A 882 -10.14 28.34 28.90
N SER A 883 -9.77 28.95 27.77
CA SER A 883 -8.76 30.00 27.76
C SER A 883 -9.17 31.19 28.63
N ASN A 884 -8.25 31.68 29.45
CA ASN A 884 -8.45 32.81 30.36
C ASN A 884 -9.59 32.64 31.40
N MET A 885 -10.17 31.46 31.59
CA MET A 885 -11.40 31.28 32.39
C MET A 885 -11.35 31.96 33.76
N PHE A 886 -10.22 31.88 34.48
CA PHE A 886 -9.97 32.49 35.79
C PHE A 886 -8.83 33.52 35.77
N ASN A 887 -8.57 34.15 34.63
CA ASN A 887 -7.49 35.14 34.49
C ASN A 887 -7.76 36.36 35.38
N ASN A 888 -6.87 36.69 36.32
CA ASN A 888 -7.05 37.68 37.38
C ASN A 888 -8.25 37.38 38.31
N ALA A 889 -8.64 36.13 38.52
CA ALA A 889 -9.54 35.76 39.61
C ALA A 889 -8.72 35.58 40.90
N GLY A 890 -8.35 36.69 41.56
CA GLY A 890 -7.32 36.69 42.60
C GLY A 890 -7.58 35.78 43.81
N ARG A 891 -8.84 35.57 44.21
CA ARG A 891 -9.23 34.77 45.37
C ARG A 891 -9.68 33.34 45.08
N PHE A 892 -9.87 33.00 43.81
CA PHE A 892 -10.41 31.71 43.40
C PHE A 892 -9.47 30.55 43.82
N ASP A 893 -10.01 29.57 44.56
CA ASP A 893 -9.28 28.38 45.02
C ASP A 893 -10.18 27.12 45.12
N GLN A 894 -11.27 27.06 44.36
CA GLN A 894 -12.18 25.91 44.39
C GLN A 894 -11.58 24.64 43.77
N ASN A 895 -11.94 23.48 44.32
CA ASN A 895 -11.40 22.18 43.90
C ASN A 895 -11.99 21.73 42.55
N LEU A 896 -11.14 21.72 41.51
CA LEU A 896 -11.50 21.33 40.15
C LEU A 896 -10.97 19.94 39.73
N GLY A 897 -10.39 19.17 40.66
CA GLY A 897 -9.83 17.86 40.36
C GLY A 897 -10.87 16.81 39.92
N GLY A 898 -12.17 17.07 40.12
CA GLY A 898 -13.23 16.19 39.64
C GLY A 898 -13.60 16.37 38.16
N TRP A 899 -13.13 17.43 37.51
CA TRP A 899 -13.52 17.79 36.15
C TRP A 899 -12.89 16.88 35.09
N ASP A 900 -13.72 16.42 34.14
CA ASP A 900 -13.25 15.74 32.93
C ASP A 900 -12.91 16.78 31.85
N VAL A 901 -11.61 17.00 31.62
CA VAL A 901 -11.09 17.95 30.64
C VAL A 901 -10.55 17.27 29.37
N GLY A 902 -10.83 15.98 29.16
CA GLY A 902 -10.25 15.18 28.08
C GLY A 902 -10.57 15.65 26.65
N ASN A 903 -11.54 16.57 26.49
CA ASN A 903 -11.89 17.21 25.22
C ASN A 903 -11.36 18.65 25.07
N VAL A 904 -10.71 19.21 26.09
CA VAL A 904 -10.16 20.57 26.05
C VAL A 904 -8.95 20.61 25.12
N THR A 905 -8.95 21.60 24.21
CA THR A 905 -7.87 21.79 23.22
C THR A 905 -6.99 23.01 23.55
N THR A 906 -7.48 23.97 24.33
CA THR A 906 -6.74 25.18 24.74
C THR A 906 -7.00 25.55 26.21
N MET A 907 -5.91 25.78 26.94
CA MET A 907 -5.89 26.21 28.36
C MET A 907 -4.99 27.44 28.55
N GLN A 908 -4.87 28.28 27.51
CA GLN A 908 -4.04 29.48 27.59
C GLN A 908 -4.53 30.41 28.71
N SER A 909 -3.61 30.84 29.59
CA SER A 909 -3.85 31.83 30.64
C SER A 909 -5.01 31.50 31.60
N THR A 910 -5.46 30.24 31.67
CA THR A 910 -6.66 29.84 32.44
C THR A 910 -6.61 30.30 33.90
N PHE A 911 -5.46 30.18 34.57
CA PHE A 911 -5.24 30.62 35.96
C PHE A 911 -4.21 31.77 36.07
N GLN A 912 -4.02 32.54 35.00
CA GLN A 912 -3.07 33.65 35.02
C GLN A 912 -3.46 34.64 36.12
N ASN A 913 -2.54 34.99 37.03
CA ASN A 913 -2.76 35.85 38.18
C ASN A 913 -3.87 35.40 39.16
N ALA A 914 -4.32 34.14 39.10
CA ALA A 914 -5.16 33.54 40.14
C ALA A 914 -4.30 33.26 41.39
N LYS A 915 -4.10 34.30 42.22
CA LYS A 915 -3.06 34.29 43.26
C LYS A 915 -3.32 33.27 44.37
N ALA A 916 -4.58 33.01 44.70
CA ALA A 916 -4.98 32.06 45.74
C ALA A 916 -4.93 30.59 45.27
N PHE A 917 -5.17 30.34 43.98
CA PHE A 917 -5.35 29.00 43.41
C PHE A 917 -4.19 28.05 43.70
N ASN A 918 -4.51 26.92 44.35
CA ASN A 918 -3.55 25.90 44.77
C ASN A 918 -4.14 24.48 44.84
N GLN A 919 -5.07 24.15 43.94
CA GLN A 919 -5.72 22.84 43.92
C GLN A 919 -4.98 21.81 43.07
N ASN A 920 -5.12 20.52 43.40
CA ASN A 920 -4.56 19.41 42.63
C ASN A 920 -5.36 19.14 41.36
N LEU A 921 -4.66 18.84 40.26
CA LEU A 921 -5.21 18.60 38.92
C LEU A 921 -4.61 17.33 38.29
N ASP A 922 -4.17 16.37 39.10
CA ASP A 922 -3.54 15.11 38.67
C ASP A 922 -4.50 14.13 37.98
N THR A 923 -5.79 14.41 38.01
CA THR A 923 -6.83 13.63 37.33
C THR A 923 -7.12 14.13 35.91
N TRP A 924 -6.62 15.31 35.54
CA TRP A 924 -6.91 15.92 34.25
C TRP A 924 -6.16 15.22 33.10
N ASP A 925 -6.89 14.76 32.09
CA ASP A 925 -6.31 14.32 30.81
C ASP A 925 -6.11 15.52 29.88
N VAL A 926 -4.86 15.96 29.76
CA VAL A 926 -4.46 17.10 28.91
C VAL A 926 -3.86 16.67 27.57
N SER A 927 -4.03 15.41 27.16
CA SER A 927 -3.41 14.83 25.96
C SER A 927 -3.83 15.49 24.64
N LYS A 928 -5.01 16.14 24.61
CA LYS A 928 -5.50 16.92 23.46
C LYS A 928 -5.16 18.41 23.51
N VAL A 929 -4.59 18.91 24.62
CA VAL A 929 -4.30 20.35 24.79
C VAL A 929 -3.11 20.76 23.92
N THR A 930 -3.32 21.75 23.05
CA THR A 930 -2.32 22.28 22.12
C THR A 930 -1.55 23.48 22.68
N THR A 931 -2.08 24.15 23.70
CA THR A 931 -1.40 25.29 24.35
C THR A 931 -1.82 25.46 25.81
N THR A 932 -0.82 25.58 26.69
CA THR A 932 -0.96 25.96 28.11
C THR A 932 -0.20 27.27 28.39
N LYS A 933 0.03 28.08 27.34
CA LYS A 933 0.75 29.34 27.42
C LYS A 933 0.24 30.19 28.58
N SER A 934 1.14 30.64 29.45
CA SER A 934 0.85 31.49 30.61
C SER A 934 -0.22 30.95 31.58
N MET A 935 -0.57 29.65 31.52
CA MET A 935 -1.69 29.08 32.28
C MET A 935 -1.64 29.41 33.78
N PHE A 936 -0.47 29.33 34.40
CA PHE A 936 -0.23 29.65 35.83
C PHE A 936 0.64 30.89 36.02
N ARG A 937 0.76 31.75 35.00
CA ARG A 937 1.62 32.94 35.08
C ARG A 937 1.10 33.87 36.19
N GLY A 938 1.93 34.15 37.19
CA GLY A 938 1.56 34.98 38.34
C GLY A 938 0.60 34.32 39.35
N ALA A 939 0.28 33.03 39.21
CA ALA A 939 -0.44 32.26 40.22
C ALA A 939 0.49 31.96 41.41
N SER A 940 0.67 32.95 42.28
CA SER A 940 1.79 32.98 43.24
C SER A 940 1.78 31.86 44.28
N ASN A 941 0.61 31.28 44.59
CA ASN A 941 0.45 30.19 45.53
C ASN A 941 0.36 28.79 44.89
N PHE A 942 0.32 28.70 43.56
CA PHE A 942 0.07 27.43 42.89
C PHE A 942 1.20 26.42 43.12
N ASN A 943 0.85 25.30 43.73
CA ASN A 943 1.69 24.13 43.98
C ASN A 943 0.89 22.82 43.94
N GLY A 944 -0.22 22.78 43.19
CA GLY A 944 -1.04 21.59 43.03
C GLY A 944 -0.31 20.48 42.27
N ASP A 945 -0.72 19.23 42.48
CA ASP A 945 -0.21 18.08 41.74
C ASP A 945 -0.68 18.10 40.28
N ILE A 946 0.27 17.91 39.35
CA ILE A 946 0.08 17.81 37.89
C ILE A 946 0.98 16.71 37.29
N SER A 947 1.43 15.78 38.12
CA SER A 947 2.50 14.81 37.79
C SER A 947 2.13 13.81 36.70
N THR A 948 0.84 13.56 36.51
CA THR A 948 0.26 12.56 35.60
C THR A 948 -0.01 13.07 34.18
N TRP A 949 0.16 14.37 33.94
CA TRP A 949 -0.19 15.01 32.67
C TRP A 949 0.59 14.43 31.49
N LYS A 950 -0.12 14.05 30.43
CA LYS A 950 0.43 13.65 29.13
C LYS A 950 0.24 14.80 28.14
N LEU A 951 1.32 15.40 27.65
CA LEU A 951 1.24 16.55 26.77
C LEU A 951 1.11 16.13 25.30
N SER A 952 0.34 16.88 24.51
CA SER A 952 0.25 16.68 23.06
C SER A 952 1.58 17.00 22.36
N SER A 953 1.80 16.39 21.18
CA SER A 953 2.97 16.65 20.33
C SER A 953 3.04 18.05 19.73
N ASN A 954 2.04 18.91 19.98
CA ASN A 954 1.98 20.29 19.51
C ASN A 954 1.91 21.30 20.67
N ALA A 955 1.99 20.84 21.92
CA ALA A 955 1.83 21.67 23.10
C ALA A 955 2.84 22.84 23.14
N SER A 956 2.38 24.03 23.51
CA SER A 956 3.21 25.17 23.92
C SER A 956 3.09 25.45 25.41
N LEU A 957 4.22 25.45 26.11
CA LEU A 957 4.37 25.74 27.55
C LEU A 957 4.95 27.16 27.79
N GLU A 958 4.83 28.08 26.81
CA GLU A 958 5.42 29.41 26.90
C GLU A 958 4.94 30.17 28.16
N GLU A 959 5.87 30.67 28.98
CA GLU A 959 5.58 31.43 30.21
C GLU A 959 4.64 30.75 31.22
N MET A 960 4.42 29.43 31.12
CA MET A 960 3.38 28.69 31.86
C MET A 960 3.41 28.95 33.37
N PHE A 961 4.59 28.95 34.00
CA PHE A 961 4.77 29.14 35.45
C PHE A 961 5.50 30.45 35.80
N GLN A 962 5.59 31.41 34.87
CA GLN A 962 6.32 32.65 35.14
C GLN A 962 5.64 33.41 36.29
N GLY A 963 6.34 33.61 37.41
CA GLY A 963 5.77 34.26 38.61
C GLY A 963 4.95 33.35 39.52
N ALA A 964 4.85 32.04 39.26
CA ALA A 964 4.31 31.05 40.20
C ALA A 964 5.35 30.76 41.31
N SER A 965 5.44 31.68 42.28
CA SER A 965 6.60 31.81 43.17
C SER A 965 6.89 30.62 44.10
N VAL A 966 5.91 29.77 44.36
CA VAL A 966 6.03 28.61 45.28
C VAL A 966 6.05 27.25 44.57
N PHE A 967 5.87 27.22 43.25
CA PHE A 967 5.72 25.98 42.48
C PHE A 967 6.96 25.08 42.56
N ASN A 968 6.77 23.86 43.05
CA ASN A 968 7.79 22.82 43.20
C ASN A 968 7.26 21.39 43.00
N SER A 969 6.03 21.22 42.47
CA SER A 969 5.38 19.93 42.22
C SER A 969 6.22 19.00 41.33
N ASP A 970 6.06 17.68 41.52
CA ASP A 970 6.78 16.68 40.72
C ASP A 970 6.22 16.61 39.30
N ILE A 971 7.08 16.90 38.31
CA ILE A 971 6.78 16.80 36.88
C ILE A 971 7.74 15.84 36.17
N SER A 972 8.36 14.92 36.93
CA SER A 972 9.41 14.04 36.42
C SER A 972 8.93 13.02 35.39
N GLN A 973 7.62 12.75 35.34
CA GLN A 973 6.99 11.80 34.42
C GLN A 973 6.51 12.44 33.11
N TRP A 974 6.68 13.76 32.95
CA TRP A 974 6.28 14.44 31.72
C TRP A 974 7.18 14.05 30.54
N ASP A 975 6.58 13.60 29.44
CA ASP A 975 7.26 13.48 28.16
C ASP A 975 7.22 14.83 27.43
N VAL A 976 8.33 15.56 27.47
CA VAL A 976 8.46 16.88 26.82
C VAL A 976 9.15 16.80 25.46
N SER A 977 9.50 15.59 24.99
CA SER A 977 10.29 15.40 23.75
C SER A 977 9.59 15.90 22.49
N LYS A 978 8.26 16.03 22.54
CA LYS A 978 7.41 16.49 21.43
C LYS A 978 6.80 17.89 21.68
N VAL A 979 7.19 18.60 22.74
CA VAL A 979 6.67 19.95 23.03
C VAL A 979 7.30 20.99 22.08
N LYS A 980 6.47 21.81 21.42
CA LYS A 980 6.91 22.73 20.36
C LYS A 980 7.64 23.97 20.88
N ASN A 981 7.25 24.49 22.05
CA ASN A 981 7.79 25.73 22.60
C ASN A 981 7.70 25.76 24.13
N MET A 982 8.85 25.91 24.80
CA MET A 982 8.98 26.03 26.27
C MET A 982 9.62 27.37 26.71
N ARG A 983 9.58 28.40 25.87
CA ARG A 983 10.20 29.69 26.16
C ARG A 983 9.68 30.25 27.49
N LYS A 984 10.60 30.54 28.42
CA LYS A 984 10.30 31.13 29.74
C LYS A 984 9.32 30.31 30.61
N ALA A 985 9.11 29.03 30.32
CA ALA A 985 8.15 28.19 31.05
C ALA A 985 8.33 28.24 32.58
N PHE A 986 9.59 28.33 33.05
CA PHE A 986 9.98 28.34 34.47
C PHE A 986 10.74 29.61 34.90
N GLU A 987 10.71 30.68 34.10
CA GLU A 987 11.44 31.92 34.43
C GLU A 987 10.89 32.51 35.73
N THR A 988 11.76 32.81 36.72
CA THR A 988 11.46 33.36 38.08
C THR A 988 10.98 32.41 39.18
N ILE A 989 10.95 31.09 38.97
CA ILE A 989 10.68 30.13 40.07
C ILE A 989 11.91 30.00 40.98
N ALA A 990 11.70 30.08 42.30
CA ALA A 990 12.77 29.87 43.27
C ALA A 990 13.17 28.39 43.33
N ILE A 991 14.22 28.00 42.59
CA ILE A 991 14.79 26.64 42.67
C ILE A 991 15.38 26.43 44.07
N LYS A 992 14.61 25.83 44.99
CA LYS A 992 15.14 25.27 46.25
C LYS A 992 15.78 23.92 45.95
N VAL A 993 17.10 23.92 45.88
CA VAL A 993 17.97 22.73 45.83
C VAL A 993 17.73 21.84 47.04
N LEU A 994 17.43 20.56 46.82
CA LEU A 994 17.73 19.51 47.80
C LEU A 994 18.48 18.37 47.11
N VAL A 995 19.78 18.35 47.40
CA VAL A 995 20.72 17.26 47.21
C VAL A 995 20.37 16.16 48.20
N SER A 996 20.14 14.94 47.74
CA SER A 996 20.57 13.75 48.48
C SER A 996 20.52 12.52 47.56
N HIS A 997 21.72 11.99 47.30
CA HIS A 997 22.02 10.64 46.79
C HIS A 997 21.73 10.36 45.30
N CYS A 998 22.65 10.83 44.44
CA CYS A 998 23.16 10.00 43.35
C CYS A 998 24.31 9.15 43.88
#